data_AF-A0A9N9M3M0-F1
#
_entry.id   AF-A0A9N9M3M0-F1
#
_cell.length_a   1.000
_cell.length_b   1.000
_cell.length_c   1.000
_cell.angle_alpha   90.00
_cell.angle_beta   90.00
_cell.angle_gamma   90.00
#
_symmetry.space_group_name_H-M   'P 1'
#
loop_
_entity.id
_entity.type
_entity.pdbx_description
1 polymer ?
#
loop_
_entity_poly.entity_id
_entity_poly.type
_entity_poly.pdbx_seq_one_letter_code
_entity_poly.pdbx_strand_id
1 'polypeptide(L)'
;MLTLRQRAFARSTGIQKYAYTYNLYVYAYGRRSMAASSSALPEPLLKQQDAEHQEMKSERLHIRRLHSDADTSYVPIFIGHERFHPVLLRDACPCPKCVDPSTTQKNFRTTDALAKELHLVKSLHLGDTHTNITWHDDHVSSFPNDLFLRKKKEEQKPFVRGKVRTWHVPLPPPLIKEDETRLLFAGTVAGWNGSMIKERLGFFDYRDYMNSEDTLLRALRTLVSDGLIIVRGMPSSEESVQDVAGRIGTIRDTFYGRTWDVKSVPEAKNVAYTSRYLGLHMDLLYMANPPGFQLLHCLKNTAQGGDSIFSDCLWASNFLERPQRQVLSEVPIAYHYKNAGEHYHYSHPVFELVKYPRSAKTNLTIRHFNYSPPFQAPYALRGTMNDGVTDSSWRLDFFKALGDFASLVESPANVFSYKLNEGECVMFNNRRILHGRQAFDAEGGERWLKGTYIDTDVVLSTPSSVLCVIENAVGGKLGWRSVPASIDHLHDEDKYLPHINTTFKQRYFFDSTYYKPGGPVYLYISGETSGESRFSNLRTGTIADNAYFAQYAVFSGIAGNLTAPGTPWILYGGSLAGGETAHSIFTYPELLYGGIASSAPIEVVLAYPEWYAPIQRYGPQDCVTSINGIIAKIDKLAGSNNTQAVQELKAIFGLEKLKDIRDFAMTIAFPIGGPMNYPTATWQELNWYPEYNSDNFFNFCNNVTNIDAPANVTSVDYALAKYTDGEPWVNLGNYAAYFKKNFLPLCSSGDYDSSIGGCFGTQNETYRANPSNSGGRSYLWTTCTELGAYQAAPASGPSLIMNVLQVDYTQQWCTWAFPDGQYTKIPPTPDLSAFNKYGGFDIKADRLAFIDGSIDPWLDLCYHSTKAPLRTSTDLNPEYLIAGAGHHWDSSGILDINAEPLFIKQAHVWEIKVVKKWLRDFQGWKGKRGSVRRKF
;
A
#
# COMPACT_ATOMS: atom_id res chain seq x y z
N MET A 1 21.61 28.40 40.05
CA MET A 1 22.57 27.56 39.29
C MET A 1 21.94 26.30 38.64
N LEU A 2 20.62 26.04 38.74
CA LEU A 2 19.94 24.98 37.97
C LEU A 2 19.37 25.45 36.61
N THR A 3 19.30 26.76 36.36
CA THR A 3 18.72 27.35 35.13
C THR A 3 19.72 27.50 33.97
N LEU A 4 21.00 27.14 34.16
CA LEU A 4 22.05 27.22 33.14
C LEU A 4 22.42 25.88 32.50
N ARG A 5 21.93 24.73 33.01
CA ARG A 5 22.16 23.40 32.40
C ARG A 5 21.11 22.96 31.38
N GLN A 6 19.91 23.54 31.38
CA GLN A 6 18.87 23.21 30.39
C GLN A 6 19.09 23.87 29.01
N ARG A 7 19.89 24.94 28.93
CA ARG A 7 20.23 25.58 27.64
C ARG A 7 21.39 24.93 26.89
N ALA A 8 22.11 23.98 27.49
CA ALA A 8 23.22 23.29 26.84
C ALA A 8 22.79 21.99 26.13
N PHE A 9 21.67 21.37 26.51
CA PHE A 9 21.21 20.10 25.91
C PHE A 9 20.36 20.31 24.64
N ALA A 10 19.65 21.43 24.54
CA ALA A 10 18.83 21.77 23.36
C ALA A 10 19.62 22.26 22.12
N ARG A 11 20.97 22.30 22.20
CA ARG A 11 21.84 22.64 21.05
C ARG A 11 22.54 21.44 20.42
N SER A 12 22.39 20.22 20.95
CA SER A 12 23.07 19.02 20.42
C SER A 12 22.18 18.05 19.64
N THR A 13 20.86 18.27 19.58
CA THR A 13 19.92 17.44 18.81
C THR A 13 19.34 18.26 17.66
N GLY A 14 20.00 18.26 16.51
CA GLY A 14 19.67 19.09 15.34
C GLY A 14 18.36 18.71 14.63
N ILE A 15 17.21 18.97 15.24
CA ILE A 15 15.87 18.73 14.67
C ILE A 15 15.11 20.06 14.47
N GLN A 16 15.76 21.11 13.97
CA GLN A 16 15.07 22.41 13.78
C GLN A 16 15.56 23.26 12.61
N LYS A 17 16.06 22.64 11.54
CA LYS A 17 16.34 23.36 10.29
C LYS A 17 15.89 22.53 9.11
N TYR A 18 14.64 22.69 8.67
CA TYR A 18 14.20 22.67 7.25
C TYR A 18 12.68 22.92 7.21
N ALA A 19 12.25 24.14 7.56
CA ALA A 19 10.90 24.60 7.26
C ALA A 19 10.85 26.14 7.40
N TYR A 20 11.45 26.90 6.50
CA TYR A 20 11.08 28.31 6.26
C TYR A 20 11.56 28.75 4.88
N THR A 21 10.74 29.58 4.21
CA THR A 21 10.80 30.17 2.85
C THR A 21 10.25 29.24 1.75
N TYR A 22 9.15 29.55 1.04
CA TYR A 22 8.71 30.82 0.44
C TYR A 22 7.18 31.00 0.45
N ASN A 23 6.74 32.27 0.49
CA ASN A 23 5.35 32.71 0.46
C ASN A 23 5.14 33.70 -0.72
N LEU A 24 3.87 33.86 -1.13
CA LEU A 24 3.25 34.92 -1.96
C LEU A 24 3.30 34.83 -3.49
N TYR A 25 2.13 34.68 -4.12
CA TYR A 25 1.43 35.79 -4.83
C TYR A 25 -0.08 35.50 -4.97
N VAL A 26 -0.88 36.51 -4.59
CA VAL A 26 -2.35 36.61 -4.73
C VAL A 26 -2.65 37.43 -5.99
N TYR A 27 -3.65 37.04 -6.80
CA TYR A 27 -4.46 37.99 -7.56
C TYR A 27 -5.89 37.46 -7.80
N ALA A 28 -6.84 38.38 -7.64
CA ALA A 28 -8.29 38.19 -7.59
C ALA A 28 -8.99 38.48 -8.93
N TYR A 29 -10.16 37.88 -9.17
CA TYR A 29 -11.33 38.35 -9.95
C TYR A 29 -12.46 37.33 -9.66
N GLY A 30 -13.74 37.61 -9.40
CA GLY A 30 -14.56 38.79 -9.56
C GLY A 30 -15.90 38.42 -10.21
N ARG A 31 -16.94 38.15 -9.39
CA ARG A 31 -18.42 38.20 -9.62
C ARG A 31 -19.04 37.65 -10.94
N ARG A 32 -20.10 36.84 -10.80
CA ARG A 32 -21.50 37.24 -11.16
C ARG A 32 -22.55 36.21 -10.72
N SER A 33 -23.58 36.73 -10.06
CA SER A 33 -24.85 36.12 -9.69
C SER A 33 -25.81 36.00 -10.89
N MET A 34 -26.67 34.98 -10.91
CA MET A 34 -28.07 35.13 -11.33
C MET A 34 -28.98 34.18 -10.54
N ALA A 35 -30.06 34.76 -10.03
CA ALA A 35 -31.17 34.12 -9.34
C ALA A 35 -32.39 34.03 -10.28
N ALA A 36 -33.27 33.05 -10.05
CA ALA A 36 -34.69 33.03 -10.43
C ALA A 36 -35.36 31.92 -9.58
N SER A 37 -36.12 32.21 -8.50
CA SER A 37 -37.57 32.54 -8.42
C SER A 37 -38.47 31.53 -9.16
N SER A 38 -39.07 30.54 -8.48
CA SER A 38 -40.35 30.55 -7.73
C SER A 38 -41.61 30.41 -8.60
N SER A 39 -42.39 29.33 -8.39
CA SER A 39 -43.87 29.34 -8.44
C SER A 39 -44.45 28.04 -7.88
N ALA A 40 -45.59 28.16 -7.21
CA ALA A 40 -46.12 27.24 -6.20
C ALA A 40 -47.40 26.48 -6.64
N LEU A 41 -47.68 25.36 -5.92
CA LEU A 41 -48.98 24.71 -5.57
C LEU A 41 -49.80 23.92 -6.62
N PRO A 42 -50.76 23.00 -6.23
CA PRO A 42 -51.18 22.52 -4.88
C PRO A 42 -51.42 20.98 -4.69
N GLU A 43 -51.56 20.52 -3.43
CA GLU A 43 -52.26 19.28 -2.95
C GLU A 43 -53.80 19.40 -3.12
N PRO A 44 -54.70 18.37 -2.98
CA PRO A 44 -54.62 17.19 -2.07
C PRO A 44 -55.27 15.86 -2.58
N LEU A 45 -55.05 14.73 -1.88
CA LEU A 45 -56.11 13.78 -1.47
C LEU A 45 -55.56 12.67 -0.55
N LEU A 46 -55.93 12.79 0.72
CA LEU A 46 -55.73 11.87 1.81
C LEU A 46 -56.81 10.76 1.79
N LYS A 47 -56.42 9.57 2.27
CA LYS A 47 -57.25 8.42 2.71
C LYS A 47 -57.64 7.35 1.68
N GLN A 48 -56.75 6.37 1.51
CA GLN A 48 -57.12 4.95 1.43
C GLN A 48 -55.83 4.09 1.47
N GLN A 49 -55.25 3.89 2.64
CA GLN A 49 -54.19 2.87 2.82
C GLN A 49 -53.97 2.50 4.30
N ASP A 50 -55.07 2.30 5.03
CA ASP A 50 -55.08 1.61 6.33
C ASP A 50 -55.81 0.27 6.16
N ALA A 51 -55.21 -0.71 5.46
CA ALA A 51 -55.74 -2.08 5.39
C ALA A 51 -54.77 -3.18 4.87
N GLU A 52 -53.52 -2.89 4.48
CA GLU A 52 -52.56 -3.92 4.00
C GLU A 52 -51.24 -3.91 4.80
N HIS A 53 -51.34 -3.72 6.11
CA HIS A 53 -50.18 -3.73 7.01
C HIS A 53 -50.10 -5.05 7.81
N GLN A 54 -50.02 -6.20 7.12
CA GLN A 54 -49.67 -7.48 7.77
C GLN A 54 -49.34 -8.62 6.78
N GLU A 55 -48.34 -8.45 5.90
CA GLU A 55 -47.55 -9.57 5.34
C GLU A 55 -46.43 -9.03 4.41
N MET A 56 -45.21 -8.81 4.93
CA MET A 56 -43.97 -8.79 4.11
C MET A 56 -42.73 -8.82 5.00
N LYS A 57 -42.39 -10.01 5.49
CA LYS A 57 -41.04 -10.38 5.96
C LYS A 57 -40.48 -11.44 5.01
N SER A 58 -39.78 -11.02 3.95
CA SER A 58 -38.68 -11.76 3.33
C SER A 58 -37.96 -10.86 2.32
N GLU A 59 -36.64 -10.74 2.41
CA GLU A 59 -35.81 -10.11 1.37
C GLU A 59 -35.89 -10.95 0.08
N ARG A 60 -36.73 -10.52 -0.87
CA ARG A 60 -36.60 -10.85 -2.29
C ARG A 60 -36.11 -9.62 -3.03
N LEU A 61 -34.86 -9.65 -3.50
CA LEU A 61 -34.30 -8.69 -4.46
C LEU A 61 -35.25 -8.59 -5.67
N HIS A 62 -35.80 -7.39 -5.91
CA HIS A 62 -36.59 -7.10 -7.10
C HIS A 62 -35.70 -6.48 -8.19
N ILE A 63 -35.91 -6.91 -9.44
CA ILE A 63 -35.54 -6.13 -10.62
C ILE A 63 -36.37 -4.83 -10.55
N ARG A 64 -35.77 -3.72 -10.12
CA ARG A 64 -36.46 -2.41 -10.16
C ARG A 64 -36.50 -1.90 -11.59
N ARG A 65 -37.68 -1.87 -12.21
CA ARG A 65 -37.97 -0.89 -13.27
C ARG A 65 -38.08 0.48 -12.60
N LEU A 66 -37.04 1.28 -12.70
CA LEU A 66 -37.14 2.71 -12.41
C LEU A 66 -37.72 3.39 -13.64
N HIS A 67 -38.90 4.00 -13.49
CA HIS A 67 -39.43 4.91 -14.49
C HIS A 67 -38.57 6.18 -14.54
N SER A 68 -37.88 6.32 -15.67
CA SER A 68 -37.39 7.52 -16.36
C SER A 68 -37.09 8.80 -15.57
N ASP A 69 -35.80 9.12 -15.47
CA ASP A 69 -35.29 10.41 -15.92
C ASP A 69 -34.23 10.16 -17.02
N ALA A 70 -34.51 10.67 -18.22
CA ALA A 70 -33.66 10.85 -19.40
C ALA A 70 -32.72 9.70 -19.86
N ASP A 71 -33.12 9.03 -20.95
CA ASP A 71 -32.26 8.56 -22.05
C ASP A 71 -31.28 7.38 -21.82
N THR A 72 -31.72 6.29 -21.20
CA THR A 72 -31.06 4.98 -21.36
C THR A 72 -32.06 3.85 -21.56
N SER A 73 -32.05 3.20 -22.72
CA SER A 73 -32.97 2.13 -23.15
C SER A 73 -32.75 0.74 -22.52
N TYR A 74 -32.03 0.64 -21.40
CA TYR A 74 -31.68 -0.66 -20.78
C TYR A 74 -31.80 -0.66 -19.25
N VAL A 75 -32.07 -1.83 -18.68
CA VAL A 75 -32.09 -2.05 -17.23
C VAL A 75 -30.69 -2.46 -16.74
N PRO A 76 -30.02 -1.68 -15.88
CA PRO A 76 -28.69 -2.05 -15.38
C PRO A 76 -28.74 -3.24 -14.40
N ILE A 77 -27.68 -4.05 -14.37
CA ILE A 77 -27.50 -5.14 -13.41
C ILE A 77 -26.72 -4.63 -12.22
N PHE A 78 -27.20 -4.90 -11.00
CA PHE A 78 -26.51 -4.58 -9.76
C PHE A 78 -25.98 -5.85 -9.10
N ILE A 79 -24.67 -5.89 -8.85
CA ILE A 79 -24.00 -6.94 -8.07
C ILE A 79 -23.33 -6.23 -6.90
N GLY A 80 -23.84 -6.43 -5.68
CA GLY A 80 -23.47 -5.59 -4.54
C GLY A 80 -23.89 -4.12 -4.75
N HIS A 81 -22.95 -3.18 -4.59
CA HIS A 81 -23.19 -1.74 -4.77
C HIS A 81 -22.85 -1.21 -6.18
N GLU A 82 -22.46 -2.09 -7.10
CA GLU A 82 -21.86 -1.70 -8.37
C GLU A 82 -22.81 -1.93 -9.55
N ARG A 83 -22.78 -1.00 -10.52
CA ARG A 83 -23.70 -0.95 -11.66
C ARG A 83 -23.03 -1.44 -12.94
N PHE A 84 -23.61 -2.46 -13.57
CA PHE A 84 -23.11 -3.05 -14.80
C PHE A 84 -24.08 -2.87 -15.97
N HIS A 85 -23.51 -2.72 -17.18
CA HIS A 85 -24.28 -2.76 -18.41
C HIS A 85 -24.49 -4.23 -18.83
N PRO A 86 -25.74 -4.70 -19.06
CA PRO A 86 -26.02 -6.11 -19.36
C PRO A 86 -25.26 -6.65 -20.58
N VAL A 87 -25.17 -5.85 -21.64
CA VAL A 87 -24.41 -6.17 -22.86
C VAL A 87 -22.95 -6.50 -22.55
N LEU A 88 -22.28 -5.72 -21.69
CA LEU A 88 -20.86 -5.96 -21.36
C LEU A 88 -20.67 -7.25 -20.56
N LEU A 89 -21.61 -7.57 -19.67
CA LEU A 89 -21.58 -8.83 -18.92
C LEU A 89 -21.84 -10.02 -19.85
N ARG A 90 -22.82 -9.93 -20.77
CA ARG A 90 -23.07 -10.99 -21.75
C ARG A 90 -21.89 -11.19 -22.69
N ASP A 91 -21.22 -10.10 -23.07
CA ASP A 91 -20.05 -10.10 -23.94
C ASP A 91 -18.83 -10.78 -23.31
N ALA A 92 -18.68 -10.61 -21.99
CA ALA A 92 -17.59 -11.13 -21.18
C ALA A 92 -17.86 -12.54 -20.61
N CYS A 93 -18.90 -13.24 -21.05
CA CYS A 93 -19.25 -14.56 -20.54
C CYS A 93 -18.05 -15.55 -20.67
N PRO A 94 -17.56 -16.14 -19.57
CA PRO A 94 -16.35 -16.99 -19.60
C PRO A 94 -16.64 -18.45 -19.98
N CYS A 95 -17.89 -18.81 -20.29
CA CYS A 95 -18.25 -20.20 -20.49
C CYS A 95 -17.64 -20.78 -21.78
N PRO A 96 -17.41 -22.11 -21.87
CA PRO A 96 -16.82 -22.77 -23.05
C PRO A 96 -17.55 -22.53 -24.38
N LYS A 97 -18.83 -22.12 -24.35
CA LYS A 97 -19.60 -21.76 -25.55
C LYS A 97 -19.27 -20.35 -26.06
N CYS A 98 -18.87 -19.46 -25.16
CA CYS A 98 -18.59 -18.06 -25.43
C CYS A 98 -17.10 -17.79 -25.63
N VAL A 99 -16.26 -18.55 -24.94
CA VAL A 99 -14.79 -18.51 -25.01
C VAL A 99 -14.29 -19.92 -25.25
N ASP A 100 -13.45 -20.10 -26.26
CA ASP A 100 -12.82 -21.39 -26.53
C ASP A 100 -11.86 -21.75 -25.38
N PRO A 101 -12.03 -22.91 -24.71
CA PRO A 101 -11.23 -23.25 -23.54
C PRO A 101 -9.74 -23.41 -23.81
N SER A 102 -9.35 -23.67 -25.06
CA SER A 102 -7.95 -23.94 -25.43
C SER A 102 -7.18 -22.68 -25.81
N THR A 103 -7.83 -21.77 -26.54
CA THR A 103 -7.23 -20.53 -27.04
C THR A 103 -7.53 -19.33 -26.15
N THR A 104 -8.52 -19.45 -25.27
CA THR A 104 -9.10 -18.34 -24.48
C THR A 104 -9.69 -17.21 -25.33
N GLN A 105 -9.87 -17.45 -26.63
CA GLN A 105 -10.43 -16.50 -27.58
C GLN A 105 -11.95 -16.61 -27.64
N LYS A 106 -12.59 -15.51 -28.02
CA LYS A 106 -14.05 -15.40 -28.08
C LYS A 106 -14.63 -16.12 -29.30
N ASN A 107 -15.71 -16.86 -29.11
CA ASN A 107 -16.40 -17.64 -30.16
C ASN A 107 -17.56 -16.91 -30.85
N PHE A 108 -17.81 -15.63 -30.53
CA PHE A 108 -18.92 -14.86 -31.08
C PHE A 108 -18.58 -13.38 -31.25
N ARG A 109 -19.32 -12.67 -32.12
CA ARG A 109 -19.11 -11.23 -32.34
C ARG A 109 -19.79 -10.43 -31.23
N THR A 110 -19.18 -9.33 -30.79
CA THR A 110 -19.79 -8.45 -29.78
C THR A 110 -21.17 -7.93 -30.20
N THR A 111 -21.40 -7.75 -31.50
CA THR A 111 -22.69 -7.34 -32.05
C THR A 111 -23.78 -8.41 -31.92
N ASP A 112 -23.42 -9.71 -31.79
CA ASP A 112 -24.39 -10.80 -31.67
C ASP A 112 -25.18 -10.72 -30.35
N ALA A 113 -24.58 -10.16 -29.29
CA ALA A 113 -25.23 -9.94 -28.00
C ALA A 113 -26.31 -8.83 -28.04
N LEU A 114 -26.14 -7.84 -28.93
CA LEU A 114 -27.09 -6.74 -29.16
C LEU A 114 -28.17 -7.12 -30.17
N ALA A 115 -27.79 -7.73 -31.30
CA ALA A 115 -28.69 -8.00 -32.43
C ALA A 115 -29.77 -9.06 -32.14
N LYS A 116 -29.58 -9.88 -31.10
CA LYS A 116 -30.50 -10.96 -30.70
C LYS A 116 -31.10 -10.77 -29.31
N GLU A 117 -30.94 -9.58 -28.72
CA GLU A 117 -31.40 -9.26 -27.35
C GLU A 117 -30.89 -10.22 -26.25
N LEU A 118 -29.77 -10.92 -26.50
CA LEU A 118 -29.20 -11.93 -25.58
C LEU A 118 -28.67 -11.34 -24.27
N HIS A 119 -28.65 -10.02 -24.17
CA HIS A 119 -28.25 -9.27 -22.99
C HIS A 119 -29.42 -8.99 -22.03
N LEU A 120 -30.66 -9.37 -22.40
CA LEU A 120 -31.81 -9.27 -21.51
C LEU A 120 -31.69 -10.33 -20.41
N VAL A 121 -31.82 -9.90 -19.16
CA VAL A 121 -31.66 -10.76 -17.99
C VAL A 121 -32.99 -11.42 -17.67
N LYS A 122 -32.99 -12.76 -17.58
CA LYS A 122 -34.12 -13.57 -17.12
C LYS A 122 -34.10 -13.75 -15.61
N SER A 123 -32.94 -14.05 -15.03
CA SER A 123 -32.75 -14.14 -13.58
C SER A 123 -31.30 -13.93 -13.17
N LEU A 124 -31.09 -13.58 -11.91
CA LEU A 124 -29.77 -13.41 -11.29
C LEU A 124 -29.74 -14.23 -10.00
N HIS A 125 -28.69 -15.02 -9.81
CA HIS A 125 -28.45 -15.78 -8.59
C HIS A 125 -27.05 -15.49 -8.06
N LEU A 126 -26.97 -15.01 -6.83
CA LEU A 126 -25.73 -14.75 -6.12
C LEU A 126 -25.42 -15.98 -5.27
N GLY A 127 -24.40 -16.74 -5.66
CA GLY A 127 -23.84 -17.82 -4.84
C GLY A 127 -22.64 -17.33 -4.03
N ASP A 128 -22.13 -18.16 -3.12
CA ASP A 128 -21.03 -17.78 -2.22
C ASP A 128 -19.71 -17.48 -2.94
N THR A 129 -19.44 -18.20 -4.04
CA THR A 129 -18.20 -18.06 -4.82
C THR A 129 -18.40 -17.50 -6.21
N HIS A 130 -19.61 -17.60 -6.76
CA HIS A 130 -19.93 -17.22 -8.13
C HIS A 130 -21.30 -16.54 -8.24
N THR A 131 -21.39 -15.57 -9.14
CA THR A 131 -22.65 -14.94 -9.55
C THR A 131 -23.08 -15.53 -10.89
N ASN A 132 -24.28 -16.09 -10.92
CA ASN A 132 -24.89 -16.69 -12.09
C ASN A 132 -25.96 -15.76 -12.67
N ILE A 133 -25.81 -15.41 -13.94
CA ILE A 133 -26.77 -14.60 -14.70
C ILE A 133 -27.42 -15.52 -15.74
N THR A 134 -28.74 -15.69 -15.63
CA THR A 134 -29.52 -16.36 -16.67
C THR A 134 -30.07 -15.30 -17.61
N TRP A 135 -29.78 -15.43 -18.89
CA TRP A 135 -30.23 -14.54 -19.95
C TRP A 135 -31.56 -15.01 -20.54
N HIS A 136 -32.21 -14.15 -21.34
CA HIS A 136 -33.51 -14.44 -21.94
C HIS A 136 -33.51 -15.64 -22.90
N ASP A 137 -32.36 -15.96 -23.50
CA ASP A 137 -32.14 -17.15 -24.34
C ASP A 137 -31.82 -18.42 -23.54
N ASP A 138 -32.05 -18.41 -22.22
CA ASP A 138 -31.70 -19.48 -21.27
C ASP A 138 -30.19 -19.76 -21.16
N HIS A 139 -29.35 -18.91 -21.74
CA HIS A 139 -27.91 -18.98 -21.52
C HIS A 139 -27.58 -18.61 -20.07
N VAL A 140 -26.62 -19.30 -19.47
CA VAL A 140 -26.15 -18.99 -18.11
C VAL A 140 -24.69 -18.54 -18.18
N SER A 141 -24.42 -17.33 -17.72
CA SER A 141 -23.07 -16.83 -17.48
C SER A 141 -22.76 -16.93 -16.00
N SER A 142 -21.70 -17.67 -15.66
CA SER A 142 -21.18 -17.77 -14.29
C SER A 142 -19.89 -16.98 -14.18
N PHE A 143 -19.83 -16.07 -13.21
CA PHE A 143 -18.67 -15.23 -12.96
C PHE A 143 -18.21 -15.43 -11.52
N PRO A 144 -16.92 -15.63 -11.26
CA PRO A 144 -16.44 -15.71 -9.88
C PRO A 144 -16.62 -14.36 -9.18
N ASN A 145 -17.00 -14.38 -7.90
CA ASN A 145 -17.41 -13.18 -7.17
C ASN A 145 -16.25 -12.18 -7.01
N ASP A 146 -15.01 -12.65 -6.97
CA ASP A 146 -13.79 -11.83 -6.94
C ASP A 146 -13.63 -10.94 -8.19
N LEU A 147 -14.33 -11.27 -9.28
CA LEU A 147 -14.41 -10.45 -10.48
C LEU A 147 -15.18 -9.14 -10.23
N PHE A 148 -16.02 -9.12 -9.18
CA PHE A 148 -16.89 -7.99 -8.80
C PHE A 148 -16.50 -7.33 -7.47
N LEU A 149 -15.61 -7.95 -6.68
CA LEU A 149 -15.23 -7.45 -5.35
C LEU A 149 -14.08 -6.43 -5.42
N ARG A 150 -14.36 -5.22 -4.93
CA ARG A 150 -13.35 -4.17 -4.66
C ARG A 150 -12.78 -4.35 -3.24
N LYS A 151 -11.44 -4.32 -3.12
CA LYS A 151 -10.74 -4.00 -1.85
C LYS A 151 -11.06 -2.56 -1.44
N LYS A 152 -11.66 -2.35 -0.26
CA LYS A 152 -11.78 -1.02 0.37
C LYS A 152 -10.41 -0.54 0.87
N LYS A 153 -9.91 0.56 0.31
CA LYS A 153 -9.14 1.60 1.01
C LYS A 153 -9.41 2.93 0.29
N GLU A 154 -9.33 4.00 1.05
CA GLU A 154 -9.94 5.32 0.83
C GLU A 154 -9.57 6.00 -0.50
N GLU A 155 -10.55 6.81 -0.94
CA GLU A 155 -10.51 7.82 -1.99
C GLU A 155 -10.61 7.41 -3.49
N GLN A 156 -11.75 7.80 -4.06
CA GLN A 156 -12.07 8.09 -5.47
C GLN A 156 -12.45 6.95 -6.44
N LYS A 157 -13.78 6.88 -6.67
CA LYS A 157 -14.54 6.45 -7.87
C LYS A 157 -14.58 4.94 -8.24
N PRO A 158 -15.67 4.46 -8.87
CA PRO A 158 -16.09 3.04 -8.87
C PRO A 158 -15.12 2.11 -9.60
N PHE A 159 -14.80 0.96 -8.99
CA PHE A 159 -13.72 0.04 -9.37
C PHE A 159 -14.19 -1.12 -10.25
N VAL A 160 -15.49 -1.20 -10.54
CA VAL A 160 -16.06 -2.27 -11.37
C VAL A 160 -15.87 -2.09 -12.88
N ARG A 161 -15.27 -0.98 -13.31
CA ARG A 161 -14.81 -0.84 -14.71
C ARG A 161 -13.47 -1.53 -15.01
N GLY A 162 -12.76 -2.11 -14.03
CA GLY A 162 -11.39 -2.64 -14.17
C GLY A 162 -11.28 -3.98 -14.93
N LYS A 163 -11.69 -5.10 -14.31
CA LYS A 163 -11.44 -6.46 -14.83
C LYS A 163 -12.08 -6.79 -16.19
N VAL A 164 -13.09 -6.06 -16.67
CA VAL A 164 -13.66 -6.24 -18.03
C VAL A 164 -13.02 -5.27 -19.04
N ARG A 165 -12.42 -4.16 -18.59
CA ARG A 165 -11.69 -3.21 -19.47
C ARG A 165 -10.20 -3.54 -19.60
N THR A 166 -9.55 -4.17 -18.62
CA THR A 166 -8.12 -4.48 -18.69
C THR A 166 -7.75 -5.47 -19.79
N TRP A 167 -8.73 -6.20 -20.35
CA TRP A 167 -8.54 -7.05 -21.53
C TRP A 167 -8.37 -6.28 -22.85
N HIS A 168 -8.78 -5.01 -22.94
CA HIS A 168 -8.91 -4.32 -24.24
C HIS A 168 -8.48 -2.84 -24.28
N VAL A 169 -7.90 -2.29 -23.21
CA VAL A 169 -7.31 -0.94 -23.25
C VAL A 169 -5.85 -1.07 -23.67
N PRO A 170 -5.38 -0.38 -24.74
CA PRO A 170 -3.96 -0.32 -25.05
C PRO A 170 -3.22 0.30 -23.86
N LEU A 171 -2.48 -0.54 -23.12
CA LEU A 171 -1.68 -0.15 -21.96
C LEU A 171 -0.62 0.87 -22.42
N PRO A 172 -0.61 2.12 -21.93
CA PRO A 172 0.55 2.98 -22.14
C PRO A 172 1.72 2.48 -21.28
N PRO A 173 2.98 2.73 -21.70
CA PRO A 173 4.14 2.56 -20.83
C PRO A 173 3.94 3.32 -19.51
N PRO A 174 4.50 2.85 -18.39
CA PRO A 174 4.06 3.24 -17.07
C PRO A 174 4.60 4.62 -16.77
N LEU A 175 3.82 5.68 -16.98
CA LEU A 175 4.21 7.04 -16.58
C LEU A 175 3.24 7.69 -15.59
N ILE A 176 2.11 7.07 -15.21
CA ILE A 176 1.22 7.59 -14.14
C ILE A 176 0.55 6.45 -13.32
N LYS A 177 0.23 6.79 -12.06
CA LYS A 177 -0.02 6.02 -10.83
C LYS A 177 -1.15 4.95 -10.77
N GLU A 178 -1.92 4.55 -11.77
CA GLU A 178 -3.26 4.00 -11.39
C GLU A 178 -3.86 2.73 -12.04
N ASP A 179 -3.12 1.90 -12.78
CA ASP A 179 -3.72 0.64 -13.31
C ASP A 179 -2.89 -0.62 -13.07
N GLU A 180 -3.57 -1.79 -13.18
CA GLU A 180 -3.20 -3.15 -12.74
C GLU A 180 -1.77 -3.64 -13.09
N THR A 181 -1.08 -3.02 -14.04
CA THR A 181 0.37 -3.22 -14.27
C THR A 181 1.22 -2.82 -13.06
N ARG A 182 0.68 -2.03 -12.12
CA ARG A 182 1.34 -1.68 -10.84
C ARG A 182 1.61 -2.87 -9.92
N LEU A 183 0.85 -3.96 -9.99
CA LEU A 183 1.15 -5.17 -9.20
C LEU A 183 2.33 -5.95 -9.79
N LEU A 184 2.46 -5.92 -11.12
CA LEU A 184 3.57 -6.53 -11.86
C LEU A 184 4.85 -5.69 -11.80
N PHE A 185 4.75 -4.37 -11.67
CA PHE A 185 5.87 -3.42 -11.69
C PHE A 185 5.72 -2.38 -10.57
N ALA A 186 5.66 -2.83 -9.30
CA ALA A 186 5.41 -2.00 -8.12
C ALA A 186 6.55 -1.02 -7.74
N GLY A 187 7.20 -0.40 -8.73
CA GLY A 187 8.05 0.78 -8.56
C GLY A 187 7.36 2.00 -9.15
N THR A 188 7.50 3.17 -8.53
CA THR A 188 7.10 4.42 -9.18
C THR A 188 8.05 4.67 -10.35
N VAL A 189 7.54 4.68 -11.59
CA VAL A 189 8.33 5.17 -12.72
C VAL A 189 8.58 6.65 -12.49
N ALA A 190 9.78 6.96 -12.04
CA ALA A 190 10.21 8.30 -11.68
C ALA A 190 11.35 8.71 -12.60
N GLY A 191 11.33 9.98 -13.02
CA GLY A 191 12.44 10.55 -13.76
C GLY A 191 13.70 10.58 -12.91
N TRP A 192 14.88 10.44 -13.51
CA TRP A 192 16.16 10.57 -12.83
C TRP A 192 17.10 11.56 -13.50
N ASN A 193 18.04 12.11 -12.71
CA ASN A 193 19.21 12.84 -13.21
C ASN A 193 20.47 11.95 -13.13
N GLY A 194 21.62 12.48 -13.56
CA GLY A 194 22.87 11.72 -13.65
C GLY A 194 23.37 11.15 -12.32
N SER A 195 23.18 11.88 -11.20
CA SER A 195 23.55 11.38 -9.87
C SER A 195 22.60 10.31 -9.36
N MET A 196 21.29 10.47 -9.58
CA MET A 196 20.27 9.52 -9.11
C MET A 196 20.42 8.16 -9.80
N ILE A 197 20.61 8.14 -11.13
CA ILE A 197 20.76 6.87 -11.84
C ILE A 197 22.06 6.17 -11.48
N LYS A 198 23.14 6.91 -11.16
CA LYS A 198 24.40 6.32 -10.72
C LYS A 198 24.26 5.47 -9.46
N GLU A 199 23.37 5.86 -8.55
CA GLU A 199 23.09 5.12 -7.30
C GLU A 199 22.10 3.97 -7.50
N ARG A 200 21.23 4.06 -8.51
CA ARG A 200 20.12 3.11 -8.74
C ARG A 200 20.36 2.12 -9.89
N LEU A 201 21.41 2.32 -10.70
CA LEU A 201 21.67 1.54 -11.91
C LEU A 201 21.68 0.03 -11.60
N GLY A 202 20.74 -0.69 -12.19
CA GLY A 202 20.61 -2.13 -12.01
C GLY A 202 21.70 -2.91 -12.74
N PHE A 203 22.49 -3.67 -11.99
CA PHE A 203 23.48 -4.62 -12.52
C PHE A 203 23.00 -6.05 -12.34
N PHE A 204 23.00 -6.83 -13.42
CA PHE A 204 22.54 -8.22 -13.44
C PHE A 204 23.64 -9.14 -13.99
N ASP A 205 23.88 -10.27 -13.34
CA ASP A 205 24.80 -11.29 -13.88
C ASP A 205 24.14 -12.03 -15.05
N TYR A 206 24.90 -12.27 -16.13
CA TYR A 206 24.41 -12.94 -17.33
C TYR A 206 23.89 -14.35 -17.05
N ARG A 207 24.59 -15.14 -16.22
CA ARG A 207 24.17 -16.52 -15.93
C ARG A 207 22.88 -16.53 -15.16
N ASP A 208 22.74 -15.64 -14.19
CA ASP A 208 21.50 -15.52 -13.41
C ASP A 208 20.36 -14.98 -14.27
N TYR A 209 20.61 -13.99 -15.11
CA TYR A 209 19.62 -13.43 -16.05
C TYR A 209 19.07 -14.50 -17.00
N MET A 210 19.93 -15.37 -17.55
CA MET A 210 19.51 -16.41 -18.47
C MET A 210 18.75 -17.55 -17.78
N ASN A 211 19.16 -17.92 -16.56
CA ASN A 211 18.72 -19.14 -15.90
C ASN A 211 17.71 -18.94 -14.74
N SER A 212 17.43 -17.70 -14.31
CA SER A 212 16.54 -17.41 -13.18
C SER A 212 15.38 -16.50 -13.58
N GLU A 213 14.15 -17.00 -13.41
CA GLU A 213 12.92 -16.22 -13.65
C GLU A 213 12.81 -15.00 -12.72
N ASP A 214 13.27 -15.11 -11.47
CA ASP A 214 13.28 -13.98 -10.53
C ASP A 214 14.25 -12.89 -10.99
N THR A 215 15.45 -13.27 -11.41
CA THR A 215 16.45 -12.30 -11.89
C THR A 215 15.98 -11.64 -13.18
N LEU A 216 15.39 -12.41 -14.10
CA LEU A 216 14.76 -11.87 -15.30
C LEU A 216 13.62 -10.90 -14.96
N LEU A 217 12.74 -11.25 -14.02
CA LEU A 217 11.64 -10.38 -13.59
C LEU A 217 12.17 -9.09 -12.94
N ARG A 218 13.17 -9.16 -12.06
CA ARG A 218 13.80 -7.97 -11.47
C ARG A 218 14.50 -7.09 -12.52
N ALA A 219 15.19 -7.70 -13.47
CA ALA A 219 15.83 -6.99 -14.57
C ALA A 219 14.81 -6.24 -15.44
N LEU A 220 13.74 -6.92 -15.84
CA LEU A 220 12.66 -6.31 -16.64
C LEU A 220 11.89 -5.24 -15.85
N ARG A 221 11.68 -5.45 -14.54
CA ARG A 221 11.08 -4.44 -13.67
C ARG A 221 11.91 -3.17 -13.60
N THR A 222 13.22 -3.33 -13.37
CA THR A 222 14.17 -2.22 -13.29
C THR A 222 14.30 -1.51 -14.64
N LEU A 223 14.34 -2.28 -15.74
CA LEU A 223 14.39 -1.73 -17.10
C LEU A 223 13.12 -0.93 -17.45
N VAL A 224 11.95 -1.34 -16.96
CA VAL A 224 10.69 -0.59 -17.14
C VAL A 224 10.63 0.64 -16.22
N SER A 225 11.05 0.51 -14.95
CA SER A 225 10.98 1.60 -13.96
C SER A 225 11.99 2.71 -14.22
N ASP A 226 13.22 2.33 -14.51
CA ASP A 226 14.36 3.24 -14.59
C ASP A 226 14.77 3.45 -16.05
N GLY A 227 14.35 2.58 -16.97
CA GLY A 227 14.64 2.75 -18.39
C GLY A 227 16.07 2.35 -18.79
N LEU A 228 16.91 1.89 -17.86
CA LEU A 228 18.33 1.60 -18.09
C LEU A 228 18.85 0.51 -17.12
N ILE A 229 19.46 -0.56 -17.64
CA ILE A 229 20.16 -1.59 -16.84
C ILE A 229 21.44 -2.05 -17.55
N ILE A 230 22.32 -2.73 -16.81
CA ILE A 230 23.53 -3.39 -17.33
C ILE A 230 23.52 -4.88 -16.99
N VAL A 231 23.71 -5.74 -18.00
CA VAL A 231 23.97 -7.18 -17.83
C VAL A 231 25.48 -7.42 -17.94
N ARG A 232 26.08 -8.12 -16.98
CA ARG A 232 27.53 -8.34 -16.85
C ARG A 232 27.90 -9.80 -17.05
N GLY A 233 29.12 -10.05 -17.51
CA GLY A 233 29.66 -11.41 -17.67
C GLY A 233 29.10 -12.14 -18.88
N MET A 234 28.65 -11.40 -19.91
CA MET A 234 28.22 -11.97 -21.17
C MET A 234 29.40 -12.59 -21.93
N PRO A 235 29.21 -13.74 -22.62
CA PRO A 235 30.25 -14.32 -23.46
C PRO A 235 30.62 -13.38 -24.60
N SER A 236 31.89 -13.40 -25.03
CA SER A 236 32.38 -12.60 -26.16
C SER A 236 31.92 -13.12 -27.54
N SER A 237 30.76 -13.80 -27.60
CA SER A 237 30.16 -14.30 -28.83
C SER A 237 29.26 -13.25 -29.45
N GLU A 238 29.25 -13.20 -30.78
CA GLU A 238 28.34 -12.35 -31.55
C GLU A 238 26.86 -12.75 -31.37
N GLU A 239 26.59 -14.00 -30.99
CA GLU A 239 25.22 -14.50 -30.79
C GLU A 239 24.65 -14.10 -29.41
N SER A 240 25.50 -13.74 -28.45
CA SER A 240 25.07 -13.56 -27.05
C SER A 240 24.07 -12.42 -26.85
N VAL A 241 24.11 -11.37 -27.67
CA VAL A 241 23.11 -10.29 -27.59
C VAL A 241 21.73 -10.78 -28.07
N GLN A 242 21.72 -11.69 -29.04
CA GLN A 242 20.49 -12.34 -29.51
C GLN A 242 19.96 -13.32 -28.46
N ASP A 243 20.82 -14.02 -27.72
CA ASP A 243 20.38 -14.91 -26.63
C ASP A 243 19.71 -14.12 -25.50
N VAL A 244 20.33 -13.01 -25.04
CA VAL A 244 19.78 -12.14 -23.99
C VAL A 244 18.46 -11.49 -24.42
N ALA A 245 18.37 -11.03 -25.67
CA ALA A 245 17.14 -10.46 -26.20
C ALA A 245 16.05 -11.54 -26.41
N GLY A 246 16.45 -12.70 -26.94
CA GLY A 246 15.59 -13.86 -27.16
C GLY A 246 15.02 -14.45 -25.88
N ARG A 247 15.73 -14.29 -24.76
CA ARG A 247 15.24 -14.66 -23.42
C ARG A 247 14.04 -13.84 -22.99
N ILE A 248 13.94 -12.58 -23.43
CA ILE A 248 12.75 -11.75 -23.23
C ILE A 248 11.68 -12.19 -24.20
N GLY A 249 11.98 -12.22 -25.50
CA GLY A 249 11.02 -12.66 -26.51
C GLY A 249 11.50 -12.36 -27.93
N THR A 250 10.56 -12.05 -28.83
CA THR A 250 10.88 -11.85 -30.24
C THR A 250 11.70 -10.58 -30.45
N ILE A 251 12.86 -10.76 -31.11
CA ILE A 251 13.72 -9.67 -31.56
C ILE A 251 13.08 -8.95 -32.75
N ARG A 252 13.22 -7.63 -32.79
CA ARG A 252 12.74 -6.79 -33.89
C ARG A 252 13.79 -6.68 -34.98
N ASP A 253 13.53 -7.34 -36.11
CA ASP A 253 14.34 -7.18 -37.32
C ASP A 253 14.13 -5.78 -37.94
N THR A 254 15.20 -5.18 -38.44
CA THR A 254 15.17 -3.90 -39.16
C THR A 254 15.97 -4.01 -40.45
N PHE A 255 16.05 -2.93 -41.24
CA PHE A 255 16.93 -2.90 -42.42
C PHE A 255 18.43 -2.97 -42.06
N TYR A 256 18.80 -2.79 -40.79
CA TYR A 256 20.16 -3.10 -40.30
C TYR A 256 20.36 -4.60 -40.01
N GLY A 257 19.31 -5.40 -40.10
CA GLY A 257 19.29 -6.82 -39.75
C GLY A 257 18.69 -7.09 -38.37
N ARG A 258 18.77 -8.36 -37.95
CA ARG A 258 18.36 -8.86 -36.63
C ARG A 258 19.31 -8.41 -35.52
N THR A 259 20.60 -8.39 -35.83
CA THR A 259 21.65 -7.75 -35.03
C THR A 259 22.55 -6.96 -35.98
N TRP A 260 23.28 -5.97 -35.46
CA TRP A 260 24.22 -5.16 -36.24
C TRP A 260 25.45 -4.82 -35.43
N ASP A 261 26.56 -4.56 -36.14
CA ASP A 261 27.83 -4.21 -35.52
C ASP A 261 28.01 -2.69 -35.47
N VAL A 262 28.47 -2.19 -34.33
CA VAL A 262 28.93 -0.82 -34.12
C VAL A 262 30.46 -0.86 -34.00
N LYS A 263 31.11 -0.79 -35.16
CA LYS A 263 32.57 -0.67 -35.33
C LYS A 263 32.89 0.63 -36.06
N SER A 264 34.05 1.23 -35.78
CA SER A 264 34.56 2.30 -36.63
C SER A 264 35.07 1.71 -37.94
N VAL A 265 34.47 2.08 -39.08
CA VAL A 265 34.88 1.61 -40.40
C VAL A 265 35.16 2.79 -41.35
N PRO A 266 36.14 2.70 -42.26
CA PRO A 266 36.28 3.66 -43.35
C PRO A 266 34.99 3.70 -44.19
N GLU A 267 34.55 4.89 -44.63
CA GLU A 267 33.32 5.11 -45.41
C GLU A 267 32.01 4.65 -44.72
N ALA A 268 31.84 5.05 -43.45
CA ALA A 268 30.69 4.74 -42.61
C ALA A 268 29.31 5.11 -43.22
N LYS A 269 28.40 4.13 -43.33
CA LYS A 269 27.02 4.31 -43.80
C LYS A 269 26.07 4.96 -42.78
N ASN A 270 26.49 5.06 -41.52
CA ASN A 270 25.76 5.73 -40.45
C ASN A 270 26.76 6.46 -39.54
N VAL A 271 26.40 7.62 -39.00
CA VAL A 271 27.24 8.38 -38.06
C VAL A 271 27.67 7.55 -36.84
N ALA A 272 26.87 6.56 -36.45
CA ALA A 272 27.18 5.59 -35.40
C ALA A 272 28.47 4.78 -35.65
N TYR A 273 28.90 4.64 -36.92
CA TYR A 273 30.11 3.90 -37.33
C TYR A 273 31.34 4.80 -37.52
N THR A 274 31.30 6.03 -36.99
CA THR A 274 32.45 6.95 -36.94
C THR A 274 33.04 7.01 -35.52
N SER A 275 34.22 7.63 -35.35
CA SER A 275 34.86 7.85 -34.03
C SER A 275 34.51 9.19 -33.35
N ARG A 276 33.81 10.08 -34.07
CA ARG A 276 33.44 11.44 -33.61
C ARG A 276 32.39 11.41 -32.52
N TYR A 277 32.27 12.42 -31.68
CA TYR A 277 31.17 12.53 -30.70
C TYR A 277 29.80 12.29 -31.37
N LEU A 278 28.96 11.45 -30.74
CA LEU A 278 27.57 11.24 -31.16
C LEU A 278 26.67 11.75 -30.05
N GLY A 279 25.95 12.84 -30.34
CA GLY A 279 25.05 13.51 -29.40
C GLY A 279 23.91 12.63 -28.92
N LEU A 280 23.21 13.10 -27.89
CA LEU A 280 22.05 12.42 -27.32
C LEU A 280 20.94 12.26 -28.37
N HIS A 281 20.49 11.02 -28.56
CA HIS A 281 19.52 10.67 -29.59
C HIS A 281 18.71 9.41 -29.23
N MET A 282 17.64 9.21 -30.00
CA MET A 282 16.87 7.96 -30.05
C MET A 282 16.98 7.36 -31.44
N ASP A 283 17.04 6.03 -31.48
CA ASP A 283 17.25 5.31 -32.73
C ASP A 283 15.97 5.13 -33.53
N LEU A 284 16.15 5.17 -34.86
CA LEU A 284 15.13 4.91 -35.88
C LEU A 284 13.87 5.78 -35.80
N LEU A 285 13.97 7.03 -35.37
CA LEU A 285 12.83 7.98 -35.38
C LEU A 285 12.30 8.28 -36.81
N TYR A 286 13.02 7.91 -37.86
CA TYR A 286 12.53 7.93 -39.24
C TYR A 286 11.61 6.74 -39.60
N MET A 287 11.28 5.87 -38.65
CA MET A 287 10.25 4.83 -38.79
C MET A 287 8.94 5.27 -38.12
N ALA A 288 7.81 4.78 -38.64
CA ALA A 288 6.48 5.04 -38.05
C ALA A 288 6.35 4.48 -36.62
N ASN A 289 6.97 3.32 -36.37
CA ASN A 289 7.02 2.68 -35.05
C ASN A 289 8.50 2.49 -34.67
N PRO A 290 9.15 3.45 -34.00
CA PRO A 290 10.52 3.27 -33.53
C PRO A 290 10.60 2.14 -32.50
N PRO A 291 11.73 1.40 -32.41
CA PRO A 291 11.89 0.32 -31.45
C PRO A 291 11.69 0.77 -30.00
N GLY A 292 11.08 -0.10 -29.20
CA GLY A 292 10.81 0.14 -27.78
C GLY A 292 12.09 0.17 -26.94
N PHE A 293 12.91 -0.86 -27.08
CA PHE A 293 14.13 -1.08 -26.30
C PHE A 293 15.31 -1.39 -27.21
N GLN A 294 16.49 -0.95 -26.80
CA GLN A 294 17.75 -1.22 -27.48
C GLN A 294 18.71 -1.92 -26.52
N LEU A 295 19.48 -2.87 -27.06
CA LEU A 295 20.54 -3.56 -26.37
C LEU A 295 21.86 -3.32 -27.11
N LEU A 296 22.93 -3.04 -26.38
CA LEU A 296 24.28 -2.90 -26.92
C LEU A 296 25.26 -3.71 -26.09
N HIS A 297 25.71 -4.84 -26.62
CA HIS A 297 26.68 -5.73 -26.01
C HIS A 297 28.11 -5.37 -26.42
N CYS A 298 29.00 -5.18 -25.45
CA CYS A 298 30.39 -4.81 -25.67
C CYS A 298 31.28 -6.04 -25.87
N LEU A 299 31.71 -6.27 -27.10
CA LEU A 299 32.61 -7.38 -27.47
C LEU A 299 34.09 -6.99 -27.36
N LYS A 300 34.42 -5.75 -27.72
CA LYS A 300 35.77 -5.18 -27.61
C LYS A 300 35.71 -3.74 -27.15
N ASN A 301 36.54 -3.35 -26.18
CA ASN A 301 36.67 -1.94 -25.79
C ASN A 301 38.04 -1.63 -25.18
N THR A 302 39.06 -1.55 -26.04
CA THR A 302 40.43 -1.13 -25.68
C THR A 302 40.72 0.32 -26.06
N ALA A 303 39.82 0.99 -26.81
CA ALA A 303 39.96 2.39 -27.20
C ALA A 303 39.86 3.36 -25.99
N GLN A 304 40.64 4.46 -26.04
CA GLN A 304 40.53 5.56 -25.08
C GLN A 304 39.35 6.48 -25.44
N GLY A 305 38.59 6.91 -24.42
CA GLY A 305 37.31 7.60 -24.60
C GLY A 305 36.15 6.64 -24.90
N GLY A 306 35.14 7.13 -25.62
CA GLY A 306 34.04 6.31 -26.15
C GLY A 306 32.96 5.90 -25.14
N ASP A 307 32.97 6.54 -23.96
CA ASP A 307 31.98 6.39 -22.91
C ASP A 307 30.56 6.59 -23.46
N SER A 308 29.66 5.68 -23.10
CA SER A 308 28.25 5.80 -23.40
C SER A 308 27.64 6.88 -22.50
N ILE A 309 26.83 7.77 -23.06
CA ILE A 309 26.12 8.80 -22.31
C ILE A 309 24.61 8.57 -22.40
N PHE A 310 23.90 8.85 -21.31
CA PHE A 310 22.45 8.66 -21.20
C PHE A 310 21.79 9.85 -20.51
N SER A 311 20.56 10.19 -20.92
CA SER A 311 19.73 11.21 -20.26
C SER A 311 18.25 10.82 -20.29
N ASP A 312 17.55 11.07 -19.19
CA ASP A 312 16.12 10.75 -19.05
C ASP A 312 15.23 11.91 -19.48
N CYS A 313 14.50 11.73 -20.59
CA CYS A 313 13.54 12.73 -21.07
C CYS A 313 12.40 12.97 -20.09
N LEU A 314 12.02 11.96 -19.28
CA LEU A 314 10.95 12.10 -18.29
C LEU A 314 11.34 13.13 -17.23
N TRP A 315 12.57 13.03 -16.72
CA TRP A 315 13.11 14.00 -15.78
C TRP A 315 13.14 15.41 -16.38
N ALA A 316 13.72 15.56 -17.57
CA ALA A 316 13.80 16.85 -18.25
C ALA A 316 12.41 17.49 -18.48
N SER A 317 11.41 16.69 -18.85
CA SER A 317 10.06 17.19 -19.15
C SER A 317 9.35 17.84 -17.95
N ASN A 318 9.74 17.49 -16.72
CA ASN A 318 9.17 18.06 -15.50
C ASN A 318 9.57 19.54 -15.29
N PHE A 319 10.67 19.98 -15.91
CA PHE A 319 11.20 21.34 -15.77
C PHE A 319 10.72 22.31 -16.86
N LEU A 320 9.99 21.82 -17.86
CA LEU A 320 9.38 22.67 -18.89
C LEU A 320 8.07 23.28 -18.41
N GLU A 321 7.77 24.50 -18.86
CA GLU A 321 6.48 25.13 -18.63
C GLU A 321 5.36 24.46 -19.45
N ARG A 322 4.11 24.67 -19.03
CA ARG A 322 2.95 24.07 -19.71
C ARG A 322 2.85 24.44 -21.20
N PRO A 323 3.03 25.70 -21.63
CA PRO A 323 2.99 26.06 -23.07
C PRO A 323 4.09 25.34 -23.87
N GLN A 324 5.28 25.19 -23.30
CA GLN A 324 6.39 24.49 -23.92
C GLN A 324 6.07 23.01 -24.12
N ARG A 325 5.50 22.34 -23.10
CA ARG A 325 5.05 20.95 -23.23
C ARG A 325 3.95 20.79 -24.28
N GLN A 326 3.04 21.75 -24.37
CA GLN A 326 1.98 21.71 -25.36
C GLN A 326 2.52 21.80 -26.79
N VAL A 327 3.34 22.80 -27.10
CA VAL A 327 3.88 22.97 -28.46
C VAL A 327 4.77 21.80 -28.87
N LEU A 328 5.55 21.23 -27.94
CA LEU A 328 6.38 20.04 -28.17
C LEU A 328 5.56 18.75 -28.37
N SER A 329 4.28 18.74 -27.98
CA SER A 329 3.37 17.62 -28.21
C SER A 329 2.56 17.73 -29.50
N GLU A 330 2.45 18.94 -30.06
CA GLU A 330 1.60 19.23 -31.22
C GLU A 330 2.41 19.33 -32.52
N VAL A 331 3.63 19.88 -32.45
CA VAL A 331 4.48 20.11 -33.63
C VAL A 331 5.38 18.89 -33.90
N PRO A 332 5.21 18.18 -35.02
CA PRO A 332 6.04 17.04 -35.35
C PRO A 332 7.39 17.47 -35.93
N ILE A 333 8.46 16.80 -35.52
CA ILE A 333 9.80 16.90 -36.09
C ILE A 333 9.95 15.82 -37.16
N ALA A 334 10.37 16.21 -38.36
CA ALA A 334 10.68 15.27 -39.43
C ALA A 334 12.05 14.62 -39.21
N TYR A 335 12.12 13.31 -39.39
CA TYR A 335 13.33 12.51 -39.35
C TYR A 335 13.50 11.76 -40.67
N HIS A 336 14.73 11.58 -41.13
CA HIS A 336 14.99 10.79 -42.34
C HIS A 336 16.28 9.97 -42.27
N TYR A 337 16.30 8.91 -43.07
CA TYR A 337 17.51 8.18 -43.43
C TYR A 337 17.52 8.01 -44.94
N LYS A 338 18.52 8.58 -45.61
CA LYS A 338 18.70 8.47 -47.06
C LYS A 338 20.14 8.10 -47.35
N ASN A 339 20.45 6.80 -47.29
CA ASN A 339 21.79 6.30 -47.55
C ASN A 339 21.75 4.83 -48.01
N ALA A 340 22.80 4.37 -48.71
CA ALA A 340 22.98 2.99 -49.13
C ALA A 340 21.80 2.35 -49.90
N GLY A 341 21.06 3.15 -50.68
CA GLY A 341 19.90 2.70 -51.46
C GLY A 341 18.57 2.70 -50.70
N GLU A 342 18.60 2.93 -49.39
CA GLU A 342 17.42 2.98 -48.53
C GLU A 342 16.95 4.41 -48.29
N HIS A 343 15.63 4.59 -48.19
CA HIS A 343 15.02 5.89 -47.92
C HIS A 343 13.83 5.76 -46.96
N TYR A 344 14.08 6.12 -45.69
CA TYR A 344 13.06 6.17 -44.64
C TYR A 344 12.78 7.61 -44.24
N HIS A 345 11.51 7.92 -43.98
CA HIS A 345 11.10 9.21 -43.46
C HIS A 345 9.86 9.03 -42.58
N TYR A 346 9.84 9.73 -41.44
CA TYR A 346 8.64 9.85 -40.62
C TYR A 346 8.75 11.11 -39.75
N SER A 347 7.63 11.64 -39.29
CA SER A 347 7.62 12.80 -38.40
C SER A 347 6.94 12.47 -37.08
N HIS A 348 7.58 12.82 -35.96
CA HIS A 348 7.07 12.57 -34.62
C HIS A 348 7.10 13.84 -33.77
N PRO A 349 6.06 14.12 -32.95
CA PRO A 349 6.17 15.16 -31.93
C PRO A 349 7.18 14.73 -30.84
N VAL A 350 7.84 15.70 -30.20
CA VAL A 350 8.80 15.41 -29.12
C VAL A 350 8.11 14.70 -27.96
N PHE A 351 6.88 15.10 -27.61
CA PHE A 351 6.04 14.42 -26.63
C PHE A 351 4.86 13.75 -27.32
N GLU A 352 4.89 12.43 -27.42
CA GLU A 352 3.75 11.67 -27.91
C GLU A 352 2.76 11.46 -26.77
N LEU A 353 1.59 12.11 -26.85
CA LEU A 353 0.60 12.10 -25.78
C LEU A 353 -0.52 11.07 -26.03
N VAL A 354 -1.05 10.48 -24.97
CA VAL A 354 -2.22 9.60 -25.01
C VAL A 354 -3.36 10.15 -24.13
N LYS A 355 -4.61 10.03 -24.62
CA LYS A 355 -5.81 10.40 -23.88
C LYS A 355 -6.18 9.31 -22.89
N TYR A 356 -6.24 9.65 -21.60
CA TYR A 356 -6.74 8.73 -20.59
C TYR A 356 -8.27 8.84 -20.42
N PRO A 357 -9.03 7.73 -20.48
CA PRO A 357 -10.50 7.75 -20.54
C PRO A 357 -11.22 8.09 -19.22
N ARG A 358 -10.56 8.74 -18.24
CA ARG A 358 -11.12 8.93 -16.89
C ARG A 358 -11.00 10.33 -16.26
N SER A 359 -10.41 11.33 -16.92
CA SER A 359 -10.49 12.72 -16.41
C SER A 359 -11.60 13.49 -17.14
N ALA A 360 -12.65 13.85 -16.39
CA ALA A 360 -13.47 14.99 -16.77
C ALA A 360 -12.53 16.22 -16.68
N LYS A 361 -12.12 16.72 -17.85
CA LYS A 361 -11.00 17.66 -18.16
C LYS A 361 -9.68 16.97 -18.58
N THR A 362 -9.58 16.66 -19.88
CA THR A 362 -8.37 16.78 -20.74
C THR A 362 -6.97 16.55 -20.15
N ASN A 363 -6.73 15.59 -19.25
CA ASN A 363 -5.35 15.24 -18.86
C ASN A 363 -4.77 14.23 -19.85
N LEU A 364 -3.97 14.73 -20.78
CA LEU A 364 -3.10 13.96 -21.66
C LEU A 364 -1.85 13.51 -20.88
N THR A 365 -1.39 12.27 -21.10
CA THR A 365 -0.18 11.73 -20.47
C THR A 365 0.87 11.43 -21.53
N ILE A 366 2.15 11.64 -21.21
CA ILE A 366 3.24 11.30 -22.13
C ILE A 366 3.31 9.78 -22.25
N ARG A 367 3.28 9.27 -23.49
CA ARG A 367 3.45 7.86 -23.86
C ARG A 367 4.89 7.57 -24.26
N HIS A 368 5.45 8.40 -25.14
CA HIS A 368 6.82 8.29 -25.62
C HIS A 368 7.44 9.67 -25.82
N PHE A 369 8.77 9.67 -25.85
CA PHE A 369 9.57 10.82 -26.28
C PHE A 369 10.17 10.55 -27.66
N ASN A 370 10.37 11.60 -28.46
CA ASN A 370 11.00 11.51 -29.78
C ASN A 370 11.97 12.67 -29.98
N TYR A 371 13.25 12.44 -29.69
CA TYR A 371 14.28 13.45 -29.90
C TYR A 371 15.56 12.80 -30.43
N SER A 372 15.97 13.23 -31.63
CA SER A 372 17.14 12.65 -32.32
C SER A 372 17.77 13.66 -33.29
N PRO A 373 18.44 14.71 -32.79
CA PRO A 373 19.05 15.76 -33.63
C PRO A 373 19.91 15.22 -34.79
N PRO A 374 20.76 14.18 -34.62
CA PRO A 374 21.59 13.66 -35.71
C PRO A 374 20.82 13.11 -36.92
N PHE A 375 19.54 12.76 -36.76
CA PHE A 375 18.71 12.14 -37.80
C PHE A 375 17.52 13.02 -38.23
N GLN A 376 17.47 14.28 -37.79
CA GLN A 376 16.45 15.22 -38.23
C GLN A 376 16.57 15.50 -39.73
N ALA A 377 15.45 15.43 -40.43
CA ALA A 377 15.38 15.87 -41.82
C ALA A 377 15.43 17.41 -41.89
N PRO A 378 15.82 18.00 -43.04
CA PRO A 378 15.67 19.44 -43.26
C PRO A 378 14.23 19.89 -42.97
N TYR A 379 14.06 20.90 -42.12
CA TYR A 379 12.74 21.41 -41.73
C TYR A 379 11.94 21.87 -42.96
N ALA A 380 10.91 21.12 -43.34
CA ALA A 380 9.95 21.54 -44.34
C ALA A 380 8.92 22.48 -43.68
N LEU A 381 9.06 23.80 -43.89
CA LEU A 381 8.11 24.82 -43.42
C LEU A 381 6.79 24.80 -44.24
N ARG A 382 6.09 23.67 -44.30
CA ARG A 382 4.69 23.60 -44.75
C ARG A 382 3.83 23.13 -43.60
N GLY A 383 3.23 24.10 -42.91
CA GLY A 383 2.35 23.86 -41.78
C GLY A 383 1.00 23.29 -42.23
N THR A 384 0.54 22.28 -41.52
CA THR A 384 -0.90 21.98 -41.39
C THR A 384 -1.31 22.35 -39.97
N MET A 385 -1.47 23.65 -39.70
CA MET A 385 -2.62 24.13 -38.95
C MET A 385 -3.50 24.84 -39.97
N ASN A 386 -4.78 24.50 -39.94
CA ASN A 386 -5.71 24.68 -41.03
C ASN A 386 -6.52 25.95 -40.81
N ASP A 387 -5.89 27.12 -40.94
CA ASP A 387 -6.55 28.40 -40.77
C ASP A 387 -5.60 29.54 -41.14
N GLY A 388 -6.07 30.48 -41.95
CA GLY A 388 -5.33 31.59 -42.53
C GLY A 388 -4.81 32.61 -41.52
N VAL A 389 -3.85 32.21 -40.69
CA VAL A 389 -3.13 33.06 -39.75
C VAL A 389 -1.69 33.18 -40.23
N THR A 390 -1.35 34.36 -40.75
CA THR A 390 -0.01 34.84 -41.08
C THR A 390 0.86 35.09 -39.84
N ASP A 391 0.66 34.35 -38.75
CA ASP A 391 1.41 34.56 -37.51
C ASP A 391 2.55 33.53 -37.39
N SER A 392 3.78 34.06 -37.37
CA SER A 392 5.02 33.28 -37.31
C SER A 392 5.48 33.00 -35.88
N SER A 393 4.71 33.46 -34.88
CA SER A 393 5.00 33.39 -33.44
C SER A 393 5.18 31.95 -32.92
N TRP A 394 4.29 31.03 -33.28
CA TRP A 394 4.34 29.64 -32.83
C TRP A 394 5.64 28.91 -33.21
N ARG A 395 6.29 29.30 -34.32
CA ARG A 395 7.58 28.73 -34.75
C ARG A 395 8.67 29.10 -33.77
N LEU A 396 8.69 30.36 -33.33
CA LEU A 396 9.65 30.85 -32.35
C LEU A 396 9.43 30.18 -31.00
N ASP A 397 8.16 30.01 -30.59
CA ASP A 397 7.81 29.31 -29.36
C ASP A 397 8.23 27.84 -29.40
N PHE A 398 8.03 27.17 -30.53
CA PHE A 398 8.50 25.80 -30.75
C PHE A 398 10.02 25.69 -30.67
N PHE A 399 10.77 26.52 -31.40
CA PHE A 399 12.24 26.47 -31.38
C PHE A 399 12.80 26.82 -30.00
N LYS A 400 12.19 27.76 -29.28
CA LYS A 400 12.56 28.08 -27.90
C LYS A 400 12.28 26.89 -26.98
N ALA A 401 11.10 26.30 -27.03
CA ALA A 401 10.75 25.12 -26.24
C ALA A 401 11.67 23.93 -26.55
N LEU A 402 12.01 23.72 -27.82
CA LEU A 402 12.93 22.67 -28.25
C LEU A 402 14.36 22.92 -27.74
N GLY A 403 14.81 24.18 -27.78
CA GLY A 403 16.11 24.60 -27.26
C GLY A 403 16.22 24.46 -25.73
N ASP A 404 15.15 24.80 -25.00
CA ASP A 404 15.08 24.61 -23.55
C ASP A 404 15.06 23.12 -23.19
N PHE A 405 14.29 22.30 -23.94
CA PHE A 405 14.31 20.84 -23.77
C PHE A 405 15.69 20.24 -24.05
N ALA A 406 16.35 20.66 -25.15
CA ALA A 406 17.71 20.25 -25.50
C ALA A 406 18.70 20.58 -24.37
N SER A 407 18.64 21.82 -23.85
CA SER A 407 19.50 22.28 -22.76
C SER A 407 19.30 21.47 -21.48
N LEU A 408 18.06 21.04 -21.19
CA LEU A 408 17.75 20.20 -20.04
C LEU A 408 18.33 18.80 -20.21
N VAL A 409 18.13 18.13 -21.35
CA VAL A 409 18.64 16.76 -21.55
C VAL A 409 20.16 16.71 -21.73
N GLU A 410 20.79 17.80 -22.19
CA GLU A 410 22.25 17.89 -22.36
C GLU A 410 22.96 18.47 -21.12
N SER A 411 22.21 18.92 -20.11
CA SER A 411 22.79 19.45 -18.87
C SER A 411 23.72 18.42 -18.21
N PRO A 412 24.95 18.79 -17.82
CA PRO A 412 25.88 17.87 -17.15
C PRO A 412 25.32 17.20 -15.89
N ALA A 413 24.35 17.82 -15.22
CA ALA A 413 23.67 17.24 -14.06
C ALA A 413 22.68 16.11 -14.43
N ASN A 414 22.16 16.12 -15.66
CA ASN A 414 21.17 15.16 -16.15
C ASN A 414 21.81 14.05 -16.99
N VAL A 415 23.01 14.29 -17.54
CA VAL A 415 23.77 13.29 -18.32
C VAL A 415 24.51 12.32 -17.39
N PHE A 416 24.27 11.03 -17.60
CA PHE A 416 25.02 9.94 -16.98
C PHE A 416 26.01 9.35 -17.98
N SER A 417 27.29 9.27 -17.61
CA SER A 417 28.36 8.68 -18.44
C SER A 417 28.81 7.34 -17.86
N TYR A 418 28.88 6.31 -18.71
CA TYR A 418 29.31 4.97 -18.35
C TYR A 418 30.16 4.34 -19.45
N LYS A 419 31.37 3.89 -19.11
CA LYS A 419 32.23 3.13 -20.02
C LYS A 419 31.93 1.63 -19.92
N LEU A 420 31.36 1.05 -20.98
CA LEU A 420 31.04 -0.38 -21.05
C LEU A 420 32.32 -1.21 -21.15
N ASN A 421 32.47 -2.20 -20.29
CA ASN A 421 33.58 -3.16 -20.37
C ASN A 421 33.23 -4.33 -21.29
N GLU A 422 34.25 -5.05 -21.77
CA GLU A 422 34.03 -6.31 -22.51
C GLU A 422 33.19 -7.28 -21.68
N GLY A 423 32.17 -7.88 -22.29
CA GLY A 423 31.20 -8.74 -21.62
C GLY A 423 30.10 -8.00 -20.84
N GLU A 424 30.01 -6.68 -20.93
CA GLU A 424 28.85 -5.92 -20.46
C GLU A 424 27.88 -5.60 -21.61
N CYS A 425 26.58 -5.68 -21.35
CA CYS A 425 25.53 -5.23 -22.26
C CYS A 425 24.63 -4.22 -21.57
N VAL A 426 24.45 -3.06 -22.19
CA VAL A 426 23.48 -2.07 -21.74
C VAL A 426 22.15 -2.33 -22.43
N MET A 427 21.07 -2.27 -21.64
CA MET A 427 19.70 -2.35 -22.14
C MET A 427 18.96 -1.10 -21.70
N PHE A 428 18.26 -0.44 -22.62
CA PHE A 428 17.56 0.79 -22.30
C PHE A 428 16.29 0.99 -23.12
N ASN A 429 15.37 1.77 -22.55
CA ASN A 429 14.12 2.15 -23.19
C ASN A 429 14.38 3.28 -24.20
N ASN A 430 14.46 2.93 -25.49
CA ASN A 430 14.72 3.83 -26.61
C ASN A 430 13.57 4.83 -26.85
N ARG A 431 12.44 4.69 -26.15
CA ARG A 431 11.29 5.63 -26.20
C ARG A 431 11.24 6.58 -24.99
N ARG A 432 12.25 6.53 -24.10
CA ARG A 432 12.36 7.37 -22.90
C ARG A 432 13.77 7.92 -22.68
N ILE A 433 14.78 7.06 -22.78
CA ILE A 433 16.17 7.37 -22.48
C ILE A 433 16.88 7.77 -23.77
N LEU A 434 17.39 8.99 -23.80
CA LEU A 434 18.34 9.41 -24.84
C LEU A 434 19.68 8.75 -24.56
N HIS A 435 20.36 8.36 -25.62
CA HIS A 435 21.68 7.78 -25.54
C HIS A 435 22.63 8.42 -26.55
N GLY A 436 23.93 8.31 -26.31
CA GLY A 436 24.96 8.83 -27.19
C GLY A 436 26.31 8.28 -26.77
N ARG A 437 27.39 8.85 -27.31
CA ARG A 437 28.74 8.50 -26.86
C ARG A 437 29.73 9.65 -27.01
N GLN A 438 30.72 9.65 -26.12
CA GLN A 438 31.89 10.50 -26.23
C GLN A 438 32.72 10.15 -27.47
N ALA A 439 33.55 11.09 -27.93
CA ALA A 439 34.57 10.81 -28.94
C ALA A 439 35.59 9.78 -28.42
N PHE A 440 36.21 9.04 -29.33
CA PHE A 440 37.25 8.08 -28.98
C PHE A 440 38.35 8.03 -30.04
N ASP A 441 39.52 7.55 -29.61
CA ASP A 441 40.65 7.30 -30.51
C ASP A 441 40.47 5.94 -31.20
N ALA A 442 40.25 5.97 -32.52
CA ALA A 442 40.09 4.77 -33.34
C ALA A 442 41.43 4.18 -33.81
N GLU A 443 42.55 4.89 -33.65
CA GLU A 443 43.89 4.42 -34.01
C GLU A 443 44.58 3.76 -32.81
N GLY A 444 44.25 4.18 -31.58
CA GLY A 444 44.83 3.69 -30.33
C GLY A 444 44.19 2.45 -29.69
N GLY A 445 43.15 1.85 -30.28
CA GLY A 445 42.50 0.64 -29.76
C GLY A 445 41.24 0.20 -30.52
N GLU A 446 40.73 -0.98 -30.19
CA GLU A 446 39.53 -1.56 -30.82
C GLU A 446 38.27 -1.27 -29.98
N ARG A 447 37.17 -0.88 -30.65
CA ARG A 447 35.84 -0.75 -30.05
C ARG A 447 34.80 -1.43 -30.92
N TRP A 448 34.12 -2.41 -30.35
CA TRP A 448 33.09 -3.19 -31.02
C TRP A 448 31.92 -3.43 -30.07
N LEU A 449 30.77 -2.82 -30.37
CA LEU A 449 29.50 -3.17 -29.76
C LEU A 449 28.63 -3.92 -30.78
N LYS A 450 27.82 -4.86 -30.32
CA LYS A 450 26.80 -5.52 -31.13
C LYS A 450 25.42 -5.18 -30.61
N GLY A 451 24.56 -4.71 -31.50
CA GLY A 451 23.25 -4.16 -31.17
C GLY A 451 22.09 -5.05 -31.59
N THR A 452 20.98 -4.98 -30.85
CA THR A 452 19.68 -5.53 -31.25
C THR A 452 18.51 -4.72 -30.66
N TYR A 453 17.30 -4.90 -31.19
CA TYR A 453 16.09 -4.17 -30.80
C TYR A 453 14.99 -5.13 -30.34
N ILE A 454 14.16 -4.67 -29.40
CA ILE A 454 12.96 -5.36 -28.96
C ILE A 454 11.81 -4.36 -28.88
N ASP A 455 10.60 -4.80 -29.23
CA ASP A 455 9.40 -3.98 -29.13
C ASP A 455 8.84 -3.91 -27.70
N THR A 456 8.12 -2.82 -27.40
CA THR A 456 7.60 -2.54 -26.07
C THR A 456 6.61 -3.60 -25.59
N ASP A 457 5.75 -4.10 -26.47
CA ASP A 457 4.79 -5.15 -26.18
C ASP A 457 5.46 -6.47 -25.78
N VAL A 458 6.58 -6.84 -26.41
CA VAL A 458 7.37 -8.01 -26.04
C VAL A 458 7.91 -7.87 -24.62
N VAL A 459 8.52 -6.73 -24.29
CA VAL A 459 9.06 -6.46 -22.94
C VAL A 459 7.97 -6.37 -21.87
N LEU A 460 6.75 -5.94 -22.21
CA LEU A 460 5.63 -5.88 -21.26
C LEU A 460 4.88 -7.22 -21.11
N SER A 461 4.88 -8.05 -22.16
CA SER A 461 4.28 -9.39 -22.15
C SER A 461 5.05 -10.35 -21.24
N THR A 462 6.37 -10.39 -21.40
CA THR A 462 7.22 -11.38 -20.73
C THR A 462 7.14 -11.34 -19.21
N PRO A 463 7.14 -10.19 -18.51
CA PRO A 463 6.94 -10.15 -17.07
C PRO A 463 5.59 -10.69 -16.62
N SER A 464 4.55 -10.61 -17.45
CA SER A 464 3.23 -11.20 -17.15
C SER A 464 3.26 -12.72 -17.33
N SER A 465 3.92 -13.22 -18.37
CA SER A 465 4.14 -14.66 -18.59
C SER A 465 5.11 -15.27 -17.58
N VAL A 466 6.18 -14.55 -17.22
CA VAL A 466 7.17 -14.91 -16.21
C VAL A 466 6.56 -14.78 -14.82
N LEU A 467 5.72 -13.79 -14.53
CA LEU A 467 4.93 -13.77 -13.29
C LEU A 467 3.96 -14.93 -13.26
N CYS A 468 3.31 -15.30 -14.37
CA CYS A 468 2.46 -16.50 -14.43
C CYS A 468 3.27 -17.79 -14.27
N VAL A 469 4.46 -17.91 -14.86
CA VAL A 469 5.38 -19.05 -14.69
C VAL A 469 5.96 -19.08 -13.28
N ILE A 470 6.28 -17.93 -12.69
CA ILE A 470 6.63 -17.75 -11.30
C ILE A 470 5.40 -18.16 -10.50
N GLU A 471 4.25 -17.53 -10.52
CA GLU A 471 3.00 -17.94 -9.85
C GLU A 471 2.65 -19.43 -10.02
N ASN A 472 2.91 -20.06 -11.18
CA ASN A 472 2.72 -21.51 -11.40
C ASN A 472 3.87 -22.37 -10.82
N ALA A 473 5.13 -21.91 -10.86
CA ALA A 473 6.31 -22.54 -10.26
C ALA A 473 6.49 -22.18 -8.77
N VAL A 474 5.84 -21.12 -8.31
CA VAL A 474 5.83 -20.42 -7.01
C VAL A 474 4.51 -20.67 -6.27
N GLY A 475 3.52 -21.24 -6.97
CA GLY A 475 2.76 -22.38 -6.46
C GLY A 475 3.68 -23.42 -5.78
N GLY A 476 4.99 -23.39 -6.04
CA GLY A 476 6.11 -24.01 -5.33
C GLY A 476 6.82 -23.23 -4.16
N LYS A 477 6.88 -21.89 -4.11
CA LYS A 477 7.81 -21.17 -3.19
C LYS A 477 7.41 -19.79 -2.60
N LEU A 478 6.29 -19.18 -2.97
CA LEU A 478 5.74 -17.96 -2.33
C LEU A 478 4.21 -17.88 -2.47
N GLY A 479 3.59 -18.93 -2.99
CA GLY A 479 2.19 -19.24 -2.70
C GLY A 479 2.10 -19.70 -1.25
N TRP A 480 1.12 -19.19 -0.52
CA TRP A 480 0.81 -19.68 0.81
C TRP A 480 0.70 -21.21 0.76
N ARG A 481 1.40 -21.85 1.67
CA ARG A 481 1.30 -23.28 1.92
C ARG A 481 0.22 -23.49 2.98
N SER A 482 -0.25 -24.73 3.12
CA SER A 482 -1.13 -25.07 4.24
C SER A 482 -0.65 -26.31 4.96
N VAL A 483 -0.69 -26.29 6.29
CA VAL A 483 -0.54 -27.47 7.14
C VAL A 483 -1.88 -27.76 7.80
N PRO A 484 -2.32 -29.03 7.89
CA PRO A 484 -3.45 -29.38 8.75
C PRO A 484 -3.11 -29.01 10.19
N ALA A 485 -3.90 -28.14 10.80
CA ALA A 485 -3.86 -27.82 12.22
C ALA A 485 -5.14 -28.36 12.87
N SER A 486 -5.04 -28.89 14.09
CA SER A 486 -6.23 -29.36 14.82
C SER A 486 -7.14 -28.18 15.13
N ILE A 487 -8.45 -28.41 15.18
CA ILE A 487 -9.38 -27.42 15.74
C ILE A 487 -9.44 -27.58 17.26
N ASP A 488 -9.20 -28.80 17.78
CA ASP A 488 -9.12 -29.09 19.22
C ASP A 488 -7.69 -29.52 19.59
N HIS A 489 -7.03 -28.76 20.46
CA HIS A 489 -5.69 -29.04 20.96
C HIS A 489 -5.68 -29.43 22.45
N LEU A 490 -6.83 -29.37 23.13
CA LEU A 490 -6.96 -29.48 24.59
C LEU A 490 -7.96 -30.60 24.95
N HIS A 491 -7.74 -31.79 24.37
CA HIS A 491 -8.54 -33.00 24.59
C HIS A 491 -8.56 -33.51 26.04
N ASP A 492 -7.74 -32.93 26.91
CA ASP A 492 -7.62 -33.29 28.32
C ASP A 492 -8.38 -32.30 29.23
N GLU A 493 -9.03 -31.26 28.70
CA GLU A 493 -9.76 -30.24 29.48
C GLU A 493 -11.28 -30.33 29.28
N ASP A 494 -12.00 -30.78 30.32
CA ASP A 494 -13.46 -30.98 30.32
C ASP A 494 -14.26 -29.72 29.91
N LYS A 495 -13.71 -28.52 30.13
CA LYS A 495 -14.36 -27.26 29.78
C LYS A 495 -14.58 -27.06 28.27
N TYR A 496 -13.91 -27.86 27.43
CA TYR A 496 -14.03 -27.82 25.97
C TYR A 496 -14.79 -29.01 25.38
N LEU A 497 -15.53 -29.78 26.20
CA LEU A 497 -16.38 -30.85 25.71
C LEU A 497 -17.59 -30.31 24.90
N PRO A 498 -18.04 -31.01 23.84
CA PRO A 498 -17.46 -32.25 23.31
C PRO A 498 -16.20 -31.98 22.48
N HIS A 499 -15.18 -32.81 22.68
CA HIS A 499 -13.96 -32.75 21.90
C HIS A 499 -14.22 -33.08 20.42
N ILE A 500 -13.53 -32.35 19.52
CA ILE A 500 -13.68 -32.52 18.07
C ILE A 500 -12.34 -32.82 17.40
N ASN A 501 -12.25 -33.92 16.65
CA ASN A 501 -11.02 -34.30 15.95
C ASN A 501 -10.89 -33.65 14.56
N THR A 502 -11.56 -32.52 14.34
CA THR A 502 -11.58 -31.85 13.04
C THR A 502 -10.31 -31.01 12.88
N THR A 503 -9.81 -30.88 11.65
CA THR A 503 -8.64 -30.06 11.33
C THR A 503 -9.01 -28.94 10.38
N PHE A 504 -8.25 -27.85 10.39
CA PHE A 504 -8.32 -26.78 9.40
C PHE A 504 -6.98 -26.61 8.67
N LYS A 505 -6.98 -25.97 7.51
CA LYS A 505 -5.77 -25.72 6.71
C LYS A 505 -5.11 -24.40 7.13
N GLN A 506 -4.15 -24.46 8.06
CA GLN A 506 -3.41 -23.28 8.50
C GLN A 506 -2.44 -22.82 7.43
N ARG A 507 -2.63 -21.59 6.93
CA ARG A 507 -1.80 -21.01 5.87
C ARG A 507 -0.54 -20.36 6.38
N TYR A 508 0.58 -20.58 5.69
CA TYR A 508 1.88 -19.96 5.98
C TYR A 508 2.61 -19.54 4.70
N PHE A 509 3.46 -18.53 4.81
CA PHE A 509 4.44 -18.15 3.79
C PHE A 509 5.83 -18.48 4.33
N PHE A 510 6.77 -18.80 3.45
CA PHE A 510 8.17 -18.94 3.84
C PHE A 510 9.07 -18.29 2.80
N ASP A 511 10.08 -17.56 3.25
CA ASP A 511 11.15 -17.04 2.41
C ASP A 511 12.45 -17.79 2.77
N SER A 512 13.09 -18.37 1.76
CA SER A 512 14.34 -19.11 1.91
C SER A 512 15.54 -18.40 1.30
N THR A 513 15.38 -17.16 0.82
CA THR A 513 16.40 -16.36 0.12
C THR A 513 17.74 -16.31 0.87
N TYR A 514 17.69 -16.25 2.20
CA TYR A 514 18.88 -16.14 3.05
C TYR A 514 19.24 -17.44 3.80
N TYR A 515 18.52 -18.54 3.56
CA TYR A 515 18.75 -19.81 4.26
C TYR A 515 20.09 -20.44 3.85
N LYS A 516 20.81 -20.98 4.84
CA LYS A 516 22.02 -21.80 4.64
C LYS A 516 21.85 -23.11 5.41
N PRO A 517 22.33 -24.26 4.88
CA PRO A 517 22.27 -25.53 5.61
C PRO A 517 22.82 -25.42 7.05
N GLY A 518 22.02 -25.84 8.03
CA GLY A 518 22.35 -25.74 9.46
C GLY A 518 22.04 -24.38 10.11
N GLY A 519 21.44 -23.44 9.39
CA GLY A 519 20.95 -22.17 9.92
C GLY A 519 19.61 -22.27 10.66
N PRO A 520 19.23 -21.25 11.45
CA PRO A 520 17.97 -21.21 12.17
C PRO A 520 16.76 -20.99 11.25
N VAL A 521 15.57 -21.32 11.75
CA VAL A 521 14.28 -20.92 11.16
C VAL A 521 13.69 -19.78 11.98
N TYR A 522 13.33 -18.69 11.32
CA TYR A 522 12.63 -17.56 11.94
C TYR A 522 11.13 -17.68 11.66
N LEU A 523 10.33 -17.72 12.73
CA LEU A 523 8.86 -17.73 12.64
C LEU A 523 8.32 -16.34 13.01
N TYR A 524 7.72 -15.66 12.04
CA TYR A 524 7.05 -14.38 12.23
C TYR A 524 5.55 -14.60 12.42
N ILE A 525 4.99 -14.11 13.53
CA ILE A 525 3.58 -14.27 13.88
C ILE A 525 2.80 -13.03 13.45
N SER A 526 1.78 -13.18 12.60
CA SER A 526 1.05 -12.06 11.99
C SER A 526 0.01 -11.36 12.89
N GLY A 527 -0.21 -11.83 14.12
CA GLY A 527 -1.12 -11.22 15.09
C GLY A 527 -2.56 -10.99 14.58
N GLU A 528 -3.07 -9.77 14.75
CA GLU A 528 -4.49 -9.35 14.62
C GLU A 528 -4.97 -9.08 13.18
N THR A 529 -4.15 -9.38 12.18
CA THR A 529 -4.44 -9.01 10.79
C THR A 529 -4.98 -10.19 9.97
N SER A 530 -5.52 -9.89 8.79
CA SER A 530 -6.19 -10.89 7.97
C SER A 530 -5.24 -12.05 7.62
N GLY A 531 -5.60 -13.27 7.99
CA GLY A 531 -5.04 -14.46 7.37
C GLY A 531 -5.79 -14.82 6.08
N GLU A 532 -5.76 -13.82 5.19
CA GLU A 532 -6.73 -13.25 4.22
C GLU A 532 -8.08 -12.75 4.75
N SER A 533 -8.55 -13.24 5.92
CA SER A 533 -9.80 -12.98 6.69
C SER A 533 -10.34 -14.36 7.11
N ARG A 534 -10.07 -14.77 8.36
CA ARG A 534 -9.97 -16.18 8.80
C ARG A 534 -11.23 -16.72 9.47
N PHE A 535 -12.03 -17.49 8.73
CA PHE A 535 -13.13 -18.30 9.29
C PHE A 535 -12.70 -19.60 10.00
N SER A 536 -11.40 -19.80 10.25
CA SER A 536 -10.87 -21.00 10.92
C SER A 536 -10.11 -20.72 12.22
N ASN A 537 -10.04 -19.47 12.69
CA ASN A 537 -9.29 -19.09 13.91
C ASN A 537 -10.09 -19.33 15.21
N LEU A 538 -10.95 -20.36 15.24
CA LEU A 538 -11.82 -20.62 16.38
C LEU A 538 -11.30 -21.79 17.22
N ARG A 539 -10.71 -21.42 18.37
CA ARG A 539 -11.00 -21.95 19.73
C ARG A 539 -9.93 -22.66 20.57
N THR A 540 -8.65 -22.76 20.20
CA THR A 540 -7.74 -23.61 21.01
C THR A 540 -6.29 -23.14 21.25
N GLY A 541 -6.01 -21.85 21.04
CA GLY A 541 -4.83 -21.15 21.59
C GLY A 541 -3.62 -21.04 20.66
N THR A 542 -3.31 -19.82 20.21
CA THR A 542 -2.27 -19.50 19.20
C THR A 542 -0.87 -20.01 19.55
N ILE A 543 -0.52 -20.12 20.84
CA ILE A 543 0.83 -20.51 21.26
C ILE A 543 1.14 -21.99 21.01
N ALA A 544 0.12 -22.86 21.04
CA ALA A 544 0.25 -24.29 20.75
C ALA A 544 0.41 -24.53 19.24
N ASP A 545 -0.23 -23.69 18.42
CA ASP A 545 -0.06 -23.70 16.96
C ASP A 545 1.39 -23.43 16.57
N ASN A 546 2.09 -22.52 17.25
CA ASN A 546 3.51 -22.24 16.99
C ASN A 546 4.39 -23.47 17.25
N ALA A 547 4.15 -24.18 18.35
CA ALA A 547 4.89 -25.41 18.69
C ALA A 547 4.58 -26.54 17.71
N TYR A 548 3.30 -26.74 17.39
CA TYR A 548 2.88 -27.71 16.38
C TYR A 548 3.51 -27.40 15.02
N PHE A 549 3.45 -26.14 14.57
CA PHE A 549 4.05 -25.72 13.31
C PHE A 549 5.55 -26.03 13.26
N ALA A 550 6.29 -25.71 14.34
CA ALA A 550 7.70 -26.01 14.42
C ALA A 550 8.01 -27.52 14.31
N GLN A 551 7.12 -28.38 14.79
CA GLN A 551 7.30 -29.84 14.76
C GLN A 551 6.91 -30.51 13.43
N TYR A 552 6.01 -29.91 12.64
CA TYR A 552 5.38 -30.57 11.49
C TYR A 552 5.53 -29.82 10.16
N ALA A 553 6.04 -28.58 10.15
CA ALA A 553 6.23 -27.83 8.91
C ALA A 553 7.22 -28.52 7.95
N VAL A 554 6.85 -28.58 6.67
CA VAL A 554 7.67 -29.16 5.59
C VAL A 554 7.99 -28.08 4.57
N PHE A 555 9.28 -27.81 4.36
CA PHE A 555 9.74 -26.73 3.49
C PHE A 555 10.21 -27.27 2.14
N SER A 556 9.36 -27.16 1.12
CA SER A 556 9.65 -27.64 -0.23
C SER A 556 10.88 -26.95 -0.84
N GLY A 557 11.82 -27.74 -1.36
CA GLY A 557 13.03 -27.23 -2.00
C GLY A 557 14.18 -26.88 -1.05
N ILE A 558 14.09 -27.27 0.23
CA ILE A 558 15.21 -27.31 1.17
C ILE A 558 15.56 -28.77 1.46
N ALA A 559 16.84 -29.14 1.37
CA ALA A 559 17.31 -30.47 1.74
C ALA A 559 17.48 -30.57 3.27
N GLY A 560 16.80 -31.54 3.90
CA GLY A 560 16.91 -31.85 5.34
C GLY A 560 15.60 -31.70 6.11
N ASN A 561 15.57 -32.22 7.34
CA ASN A 561 14.45 -32.03 8.26
C ASN A 561 14.69 -30.81 9.14
N LEU A 562 13.86 -29.77 8.99
CA LEU A 562 13.94 -28.53 9.76
C LEU A 562 13.03 -28.49 10.99
N THR A 563 12.39 -29.62 11.34
CA THR A 563 11.45 -29.64 12.45
C THR A 563 12.16 -29.53 13.80
N ALA A 564 11.49 -28.89 14.75
CA ALA A 564 11.89 -28.86 16.15
C ALA A 564 11.87 -30.29 16.75
N PRO A 565 12.74 -30.59 17.72
CA PRO A 565 13.79 -29.74 18.28
C PRO A 565 15.13 -29.84 17.52
N GLY A 566 15.17 -30.45 16.33
CA GLY A 566 16.42 -30.66 15.59
C GLY A 566 17.04 -29.38 15.01
N THR A 567 16.25 -28.30 14.92
CA THR A 567 16.63 -27.01 14.32
C THR A 567 16.30 -25.87 15.30
N PRO A 568 17.11 -24.81 15.41
CA PRO A 568 16.80 -23.68 16.28
C PRO A 568 15.69 -22.82 15.67
N TRP A 569 14.48 -22.92 16.23
CA TRP A 569 13.36 -22.04 15.90
C TRP A 569 13.41 -20.78 16.77
N ILE A 570 13.53 -19.61 16.14
CA ILE A 570 13.53 -18.30 16.80
C ILE A 570 12.22 -17.58 16.45
N LEU A 571 11.46 -17.18 17.48
CA LEU A 571 10.21 -16.43 17.31
C LEU A 571 10.46 -14.92 17.37
N TYR A 572 9.70 -14.16 16.60
CA TYR A 572 9.67 -12.71 16.68
C TYR A 572 8.23 -12.22 16.54
N GLY A 573 7.80 -11.32 17.41
CA GLY A 573 6.48 -10.69 17.34
C GLY A 573 6.44 -9.35 18.05
N GLY A 574 5.62 -8.45 17.51
CA GLY A 574 5.31 -7.14 18.10
C GLY A 574 3.90 -7.09 18.67
N SER A 575 3.65 -6.31 19.74
CA SER A 575 2.31 -6.13 20.32
C SER A 575 1.73 -7.47 20.84
N LEU A 576 0.46 -7.79 20.56
CA LEU A 576 -0.14 -9.09 20.89
C LEU A 576 0.73 -10.28 20.44
N ALA A 577 1.32 -10.22 19.24
CA ALA A 577 2.22 -11.27 18.73
C ALA A 577 3.54 -11.35 19.52
N GLY A 578 3.96 -10.26 20.16
CA GLY A 578 5.05 -10.24 21.13
C GLY A 578 4.69 -10.97 22.42
N GLY A 579 3.47 -10.74 22.93
CA GLY A 579 2.92 -11.51 24.06
C GLY A 579 2.84 -13.00 23.75
N GLU A 580 2.34 -13.35 22.56
CA GLU A 580 2.31 -14.74 22.06
C GLU A 580 3.72 -15.34 21.93
N THR A 581 4.71 -14.56 21.47
CA THR A 581 6.11 -14.98 21.42
C THR A 581 6.63 -15.31 22.83
N ALA A 582 6.41 -14.42 23.80
CA ALA A 582 6.83 -14.64 25.18
C ALA A 582 6.18 -15.89 25.78
N HIS A 583 4.87 -16.05 25.61
CA HIS A 583 4.12 -17.20 26.10
C HIS A 583 4.53 -18.52 25.42
N SER A 584 4.82 -18.50 24.11
CA SER A 584 5.30 -19.67 23.36
C SER A 584 6.67 -20.12 23.86
N ILE A 585 7.63 -19.22 24.07
CA ILE A 585 8.96 -19.56 24.59
C ILE A 585 8.89 -20.03 26.05
N PHE A 586 8.04 -19.41 26.86
CA PHE A 586 7.82 -19.81 28.24
C PHE A 586 7.20 -21.22 28.35
N THR A 587 6.25 -21.55 27.46
CA THR A 587 5.48 -22.81 27.52
C THR A 587 6.21 -23.97 26.85
N TYR A 588 6.92 -23.73 25.75
CA TYR A 588 7.58 -24.78 24.95
C TYR A 588 9.10 -24.58 24.79
N PRO A 589 9.86 -24.32 25.88
CA PRO A 589 11.30 -24.00 25.81
C PRO A 589 12.18 -25.15 25.31
N GLU A 590 11.66 -26.38 25.28
CA GLU A 590 12.31 -27.58 24.74
C GLU A 590 12.10 -27.80 23.25
N LEU A 591 11.14 -27.08 22.64
CA LEU A 591 10.84 -27.13 21.20
C LEU A 591 11.28 -25.86 20.50
N LEU A 592 10.98 -24.71 21.09
CA LEU A 592 11.27 -23.39 20.55
C LEU A 592 12.54 -22.86 21.21
N TYR A 593 13.53 -22.52 20.39
CA TYR A 593 14.89 -22.28 20.90
C TYR A 593 15.05 -20.92 21.57
N GLY A 594 14.38 -19.88 21.07
CA GLY A 594 14.38 -18.54 21.68
C GLY A 594 13.40 -17.60 20.99
N GLY A 595 13.25 -16.38 21.50
CA GLY A 595 12.35 -15.40 20.89
C GLY A 595 12.59 -13.96 21.32
N ILE A 596 12.15 -13.02 20.48
CA ILE A 596 12.16 -11.58 20.74
C ILE A 596 10.71 -11.10 20.81
N ALA A 597 10.32 -10.62 21.99
CA ALA A 597 9.00 -10.09 22.28
C ALA A 597 9.09 -8.55 22.27
N SER A 598 8.62 -7.94 21.19
CA SER A 598 8.64 -6.49 20.98
C SER A 598 7.34 -5.84 21.45
N SER A 599 7.42 -4.80 22.28
CA SER A 599 6.27 -4.03 22.77
C SER A 599 5.13 -4.94 23.24
N ALA A 600 5.51 -6.00 23.96
CA ALA A 600 4.69 -7.17 24.19
C ALA A 600 3.83 -6.98 25.45
N PRO A 601 2.50 -6.90 25.36
CA PRO A 601 1.65 -6.94 26.55
C PRO A 601 1.78 -8.33 27.18
N ILE A 602 2.41 -8.40 28.34
CA ILE A 602 2.63 -9.63 29.10
C ILE A 602 1.79 -9.69 30.37
N GLU A 603 1.27 -8.54 30.79
CA GLU A 603 0.29 -8.39 31.87
C GLU A 603 -0.98 -7.82 31.27
N VAL A 604 -2.13 -8.33 31.69
CA VAL A 604 -3.42 -7.75 31.30
C VAL A 604 -4.28 -7.37 32.50
N VAL A 605 -5.07 -6.32 32.31
CA VAL A 605 -5.96 -5.72 33.31
C VAL A 605 -7.32 -5.45 32.68
N LEU A 606 -8.40 -5.34 33.46
CA LEU A 606 -9.73 -5.11 32.87
C LEU A 606 -9.85 -3.72 32.24
N ALA A 607 -9.55 -2.66 33.01
CA ALA A 607 -9.60 -1.27 32.57
C ALA A 607 -8.18 -0.75 32.34
N TYR A 608 -7.95 -0.08 31.21
CA TYR A 608 -6.63 0.43 30.82
C TYR A 608 -6.66 1.92 30.44
N PRO A 609 -6.86 2.83 31.43
CA PRO A 609 -6.77 4.27 31.19
C PRO A 609 -5.35 4.75 30.85
N GLU A 610 -4.32 3.99 31.24
CA GLU A 610 -2.93 4.35 31.00
C GLU A 610 -2.53 4.34 29.51
N TRP A 611 -3.37 3.78 28.63
CA TRP A 611 -3.19 3.89 27.18
C TRP A 611 -2.99 5.34 26.71
N TYR A 612 -3.65 6.30 27.38
CA TYR A 612 -3.55 7.73 27.08
C TYR A 612 -2.40 8.45 27.81
N ALA A 613 -1.71 7.78 28.76
CA ALA A 613 -0.69 8.42 29.58
C ALA A 613 0.53 8.94 28.78
N PRO A 614 1.03 8.24 27.73
CA PRO A 614 2.09 8.79 26.90
C PRO A 614 1.69 10.07 26.18
N ILE A 615 0.43 10.19 25.73
CA ILE A 615 -0.09 11.41 25.10
C ILE A 615 -0.10 12.55 26.12
N GLN A 616 -0.62 12.30 27.34
CA GLN A 616 -0.62 13.29 28.42
C GLN A 616 0.81 13.80 28.71
N ARG A 617 1.80 12.90 28.73
CA ARG A 617 3.17 13.20 29.14
C ARG A 617 4.05 13.80 28.05
N TYR A 618 3.92 13.33 26.82
CA TYR A 618 4.86 13.61 25.73
C TYR A 618 4.23 14.34 24.55
N GLY A 619 2.91 14.45 24.48
CA GLY A 619 2.22 15.25 23.47
C GLY A 619 2.47 16.76 23.62
N PRO A 620 2.16 17.58 22.59
CA PRO A 620 2.23 19.03 22.69
C PRO A 620 1.38 19.54 23.86
N GLN A 621 2.02 20.17 24.84
CA GLN A 621 1.40 20.42 26.15
C GLN A 621 0.28 21.46 26.11
N ASP A 622 0.33 22.40 25.17
CA ASP A 622 -0.75 23.34 24.87
C ASP A 622 -1.99 22.65 24.31
N CYS A 623 -1.81 21.70 23.40
CA CYS A 623 -2.86 20.85 22.85
C CYS A 623 -3.47 19.96 23.94
N VAL A 624 -2.63 19.24 24.68
CA VAL A 624 -3.04 18.36 25.78
C VAL A 624 -3.82 19.12 26.85
N THR A 625 -3.34 20.30 27.27
CA THR A 625 -4.03 21.16 28.24
C THR A 625 -5.39 21.63 27.71
N SER A 626 -5.45 22.01 26.43
CA SER A 626 -6.71 22.43 25.78
C SER A 626 -7.73 21.29 25.77
N ILE A 627 -7.32 20.08 25.37
CA ILE A 627 -8.20 18.90 25.33
C ILE A 627 -8.68 18.55 26.74
N ASN A 628 -7.78 18.46 27.72
CA ASN A 628 -8.16 18.20 29.12
C ASN A 628 -9.19 19.23 29.63
N GLY A 629 -8.99 20.52 29.33
CA GLY A 629 -9.92 21.59 29.72
C GLY A 629 -11.29 21.47 29.04
N ILE A 630 -11.31 21.13 27.75
CA ILE A 630 -12.56 20.90 26.99
C ILE A 630 -13.30 19.68 27.54
N ILE A 631 -12.62 18.54 27.70
CA ILE A 631 -13.22 17.31 28.21
C ILE A 631 -13.77 17.49 29.63
N ALA A 632 -13.04 18.16 30.53
CA ALA A 632 -13.53 18.43 31.88
C ALA A 632 -14.84 19.24 31.89
N LYS A 633 -14.99 20.20 30.96
CA LYS A 633 -16.23 20.96 30.80
C LYS A 633 -17.33 20.12 30.15
N ILE A 634 -17.01 19.28 29.16
CA ILE A 634 -17.94 18.31 28.57
C ILE A 634 -18.50 17.38 29.65
N ASP A 635 -17.65 16.80 30.49
CA ASP A 635 -18.07 15.86 31.53
C ASP A 635 -18.94 16.54 32.61
N LYS A 636 -18.59 17.76 33.03
CA LYS A 636 -19.44 18.57 33.93
C LYS A 636 -20.82 18.80 33.30
N LEU A 637 -20.87 19.10 31.99
CA LEU A 637 -22.11 19.34 31.27
C LEU A 637 -22.94 18.06 31.12
N ALA A 638 -22.32 16.95 30.70
CA ALA A 638 -22.97 15.66 30.51
C ALA A 638 -23.56 15.12 31.83
N GLY A 639 -22.90 15.36 32.96
CA GLY A 639 -23.39 14.99 34.30
C GLY A 639 -24.52 15.87 34.85
N SER A 640 -24.88 16.98 34.21
CA SER A 640 -25.86 17.96 34.72
C SER A 640 -27.33 17.59 34.48
N ASN A 641 -27.62 16.42 33.89
CA ASN A 641 -28.95 16.00 33.40
C ASN A 641 -29.64 17.00 32.45
N ASN A 642 -28.93 18.00 31.93
CA ASN A 642 -29.46 18.99 31.01
C ASN A 642 -29.39 18.48 29.55
N THR A 643 -30.46 17.81 29.11
CA THR A 643 -30.53 17.22 27.77
C THR A 643 -30.42 18.24 26.65
N GLN A 644 -30.95 19.46 26.84
CA GLN A 644 -30.79 20.54 25.87
C GLN A 644 -29.32 20.93 25.72
N ALA A 645 -28.60 21.11 26.82
CA ALA A 645 -27.20 21.49 26.79
C ALA A 645 -26.32 20.41 26.12
N VAL A 646 -26.61 19.14 26.39
CA VAL A 646 -25.94 18.00 25.74
C VAL A 646 -26.23 17.98 24.23
N GLN A 647 -27.46 18.31 23.80
CA GLN A 647 -27.79 18.42 22.38
C GLN A 647 -27.07 19.61 21.72
N GLU A 648 -26.99 20.76 22.38
CA GLU A 648 -26.21 21.91 21.88
C GLU A 648 -24.71 21.56 21.76
N LEU A 649 -24.14 20.79 22.71
CA LEU A 649 -22.78 20.28 22.61
C LEU A 649 -22.60 19.35 21.41
N LYS A 650 -23.50 18.38 21.19
CA LYS A 650 -23.46 17.48 20.03
C LYS A 650 -23.54 18.25 18.71
N ALA A 651 -24.35 19.32 18.65
CA ALA A 651 -24.49 20.20 17.49
C ALA A 651 -23.19 20.90 17.09
N ILE A 652 -22.35 21.31 18.06
CA ILE A 652 -21.06 21.94 17.79
C ILE A 652 -20.17 21.04 16.91
N PHE A 653 -20.20 19.72 17.16
CA PHE A 653 -19.47 18.70 16.40
C PHE A 653 -20.24 18.15 15.19
N GLY A 654 -21.51 18.53 15.00
CA GLY A 654 -22.37 17.99 13.94
C GLY A 654 -22.90 16.58 14.22
N LEU A 655 -22.98 16.18 15.49
CA LEU A 655 -23.31 14.82 15.94
C LEU A 655 -24.65 14.73 16.70
N GLU A 656 -25.56 15.66 16.45
CA GLU A 656 -26.89 15.79 17.10
C GLU A 656 -27.71 14.50 17.03
N LYS A 657 -27.55 13.77 15.92
CA LYS A 657 -28.28 12.53 15.64
C LYS A 657 -27.88 11.38 16.55
N LEU A 658 -26.67 11.40 17.11
CA LEU A 658 -26.19 10.34 18.00
C LEU A 658 -27.06 10.28 19.25
N LYS A 659 -27.72 9.15 19.47
CA LYS A 659 -28.60 8.98 20.64
C LYS A 659 -27.80 8.71 21.92
N ASP A 660 -26.91 7.73 21.88
CA ASP A 660 -26.06 7.38 23.02
C ASP A 660 -24.95 8.42 23.20
N ILE A 661 -24.73 8.87 24.43
CA ILE A 661 -23.66 9.82 24.75
C ILE A 661 -22.27 9.18 24.66
N ARG A 662 -22.17 7.87 24.87
CA ARG A 662 -20.92 7.10 24.77
C ARG A 662 -20.48 6.97 23.32
N ASP A 663 -21.41 6.86 22.37
CA ASP A 663 -21.11 6.92 20.93
C ASP A 663 -20.54 8.30 20.56
N PHE A 664 -21.14 9.39 21.07
CA PHE A 664 -20.59 10.74 20.90
C PHE A 664 -19.18 10.85 21.50
N ALA A 665 -19.00 10.37 22.73
CA ALA A 665 -17.73 10.40 23.44
C ALA A 665 -16.61 9.66 22.70
N MET A 666 -16.88 8.44 22.25
CA MET A 666 -15.94 7.64 21.47
C MET A 666 -15.57 8.36 20.16
N THR A 667 -16.58 8.92 19.49
CA THR A 667 -16.40 9.54 18.17
C THR A 667 -15.52 10.78 18.23
N ILE A 668 -15.74 11.66 19.21
CA ILE A 668 -14.89 12.85 19.34
C ILE A 668 -13.46 12.47 19.75
N ALA A 669 -13.24 11.30 20.38
CA ALA A 669 -11.92 10.78 20.73
C ALA A 669 -11.14 10.18 19.54
N PHE A 670 -11.70 10.06 18.33
CA PHE A 670 -10.97 9.50 17.18
C PHE A 670 -9.61 10.13 16.86
N PRO A 671 -9.40 11.46 16.96
CA PRO A 671 -8.09 12.06 16.70
C PRO A 671 -6.99 11.64 17.69
N ILE A 672 -7.36 11.17 18.88
CA ILE A 672 -6.44 10.76 19.96
C ILE A 672 -6.39 9.24 20.16
N GLY A 673 -7.31 8.49 19.53
CA GLY A 673 -7.51 7.05 19.72
C GLY A 673 -8.78 6.77 20.51
N GLY A 674 -9.88 6.44 19.81
CA GLY A 674 -11.11 5.99 20.47
C GLY A 674 -10.94 4.57 21.07
N PRO A 675 -11.68 4.21 22.14
CA PRO A 675 -11.59 2.87 22.71
C PRO A 675 -11.83 1.77 21.67
N MET A 676 -10.88 0.83 21.56
CA MET A 676 -10.89 -0.35 20.68
C MET A 676 -11.06 -0.10 19.16
N ASN A 677 -11.42 1.10 18.70
CA ASN A 677 -11.66 1.40 17.30
C ASN A 677 -11.51 2.90 17.00
N TYR A 678 -10.71 3.20 15.98
CA TYR A 678 -10.51 4.55 15.44
C TYR A 678 -10.17 4.46 13.94
N PRO A 679 -10.70 5.35 13.10
CA PRO A 679 -10.61 5.23 11.65
C PRO A 679 -9.30 5.77 11.04
N THR A 680 -8.50 6.52 11.81
CA THR A 680 -7.28 7.18 11.34
C THR A 680 -6.13 6.89 12.29
N ALA A 681 -4.90 6.83 11.78
CA ALA A 681 -3.69 6.69 12.61
C ALA A 681 -3.60 7.77 13.70
N THR A 682 -3.13 7.36 14.88
CA THR A 682 -3.09 8.12 16.15
C THR A 682 -1.69 8.07 16.77
N TRP A 683 -1.58 8.23 18.10
CA TRP A 683 -0.31 8.16 18.83
C TRP A 683 0.36 6.79 18.73
N GLN A 684 -0.43 5.71 18.70
CA GLN A 684 0.10 4.35 18.60
C GLN A 684 0.85 4.11 17.28
N GLU A 685 0.36 4.70 16.19
CA GLU A 685 0.90 4.53 14.82
C GLU A 685 2.09 5.44 14.49
N LEU A 686 2.61 6.18 15.47
CA LEU A 686 3.85 6.93 15.27
C LEU A 686 4.98 5.97 14.94
N ASN A 687 5.84 6.32 13.98
CA ASN A 687 6.99 5.52 13.59
C ASN A 687 8.19 6.41 13.25
N TRP A 688 9.41 5.91 13.46
CA TRP A 688 10.62 6.64 13.11
C TRP A 688 10.87 6.70 11.60
N TYR A 689 10.36 5.73 10.84
CA TYR A 689 10.52 5.66 9.39
C TYR A 689 9.34 6.36 8.69
N PRO A 690 9.60 7.39 7.86
CA PRO A 690 8.54 8.22 7.27
C PRO A 690 7.48 7.47 6.45
N GLU A 691 7.82 6.31 5.87
CA GLU A 691 6.87 5.51 5.08
C GLU A 691 5.78 4.85 5.95
N TYR A 692 6.08 4.61 7.22
CA TYR A 692 5.15 3.97 8.18
C TYR A 692 4.60 4.96 9.20
N ASN A 693 5.12 6.18 9.25
CA ASN A 693 4.69 7.21 10.19
C ASN A 693 3.40 7.92 9.74
N SER A 694 2.71 8.55 10.68
CA SER A 694 1.55 9.41 10.44
C SER A 694 1.60 10.69 11.25
N ASP A 695 1.39 11.83 10.59
CA ASP A 695 1.35 13.15 11.25
C ASP A 695 -0.05 13.53 11.76
N ASN A 696 -1.05 12.65 11.66
CA ASN A 696 -2.45 12.96 11.94
C ASN A 696 -2.70 13.54 13.35
N PHE A 697 -2.09 12.95 14.38
CA PHE A 697 -2.20 13.46 15.75
C PHE A 697 -1.60 14.87 15.88
N PHE A 698 -0.44 15.12 15.27
CA PHE A 698 0.19 16.44 15.32
C PHE A 698 -0.59 17.48 14.50
N ASN A 699 -1.16 17.09 13.36
CA ASN A 699 -2.06 17.93 12.58
C ASN A 699 -3.33 18.32 13.37
N PHE A 700 -3.89 17.37 14.12
CA PHE A 700 -4.97 17.63 15.05
C PHE A 700 -4.55 18.64 16.12
N CYS A 701 -3.41 18.42 16.78
CA CYS A 701 -2.93 19.33 17.82
C CYS A 701 -2.62 20.74 17.32
N ASN A 702 -1.98 20.85 16.15
CA ASN A 702 -1.72 22.14 15.48
C ASN A 702 -3.03 22.87 15.16
N ASN A 703 -4.10 22.15 14.82
CA ASN A 703 -5.40 22.76 14.58
C ASN A 703 -6.05 23.22 15.88
N VAL A 704 -6.09 22.38 16.93
CA VAL A 704 -6.68 22.71 18.24
C VAL A 704 -6.04 23.98 18.81
N THR A 705 -4.73 24.11 18.70
CA THR A 705 -3.94 25.21 19.26
C THR A 705 -3.72 26.37 18.28
N ASN A 706 -4.40 26.38 17.13
CA ASN A 706 -4.24 27.42 16.13
C ASN A 706 -4.77 28.78 16.66
N ILE A 707 -3.84 29.68 16.98
CA ILE A 707 -4.12 31.04 17.45
C ILE A 707 -4.68 31.95 16.36
N ASP A 708 -4.44 31.62 15.08
CA ASP A 708 -4.88 32.39 13.91
C ASP A 708 -6.18 31.84 13.31
N ALA A 709 -6.95 31.08 14.10
CA ALA A 709 -8.21 30.52 13.66
C ALA A 709 -9.23 31.62 13.29
N PRO A 710 -10.03 31.43 12.22
CA PRO A 710 -11.04 32.40 11.82
C PRO A 710 -12.03 32.76 12.94
N ALA A 711 -12.53 34.01 12.95
CA ALA A 711 -13.43 34.50 14.00
C ALA A 711 -14.73 33.68 14.15
N ASN A 712 -15.21 33.05 13.07
CA ASN A 712 -16.38 32.17 13.12
C ASN A 712 -16.08 30.80 13.75
N VAL A 713 -14.80 30.42 13.87
CA VAL A 713 -14.35 29.23 14.59
C VAL A 713 -14.14 29.59 16.06
N THR A 714 -13.38 30.65 16.35
CA THR A 714 -13.08 31.07 17.73
C THR A 714 -14.31 31.55 18.51
N SER A 715 -15.35 32.07 17.84
CA SER A 715 -16.60 32.43 18.49
C SER A 715 -17.34 31.23 19.11
N VAL A 716 -17.09 30.01 18.63
CA VAL A 716 -17.70 28.77 19.14
C VAL A 716 -17.24 28.47 20.57
N ASP A 717 -16.07 28.97 21.00
CA ASP A 717 -15.57 28.81 22.37
C ASP A 717 -16.55 29.37 23.41
N TYR A 718 -17.39 30.34 23.03
CA TYR A 718 -18.39 30.95 23.91
C TYR A 718 -19.78 30.31 23.80
N ALA A 719 -20.01 29.40 22.84
CA ALA A 719 -21.34 28.86 22.53
C ALA A 719 -21.99 28.15 23.74
N LEU A 720 -21.18 27.49 24.58
CA LEU A 720 -21.63 26.78 25.77
C LEU A 720 -21.31 27.50 27.09
N ALA A 721 -20.82 28.74 27.04
CA ALA A 721 -20.39 29.49 28.23
C ALA A 721 -21.54 29.70 29.24
N LYS A 722 -22.79 29.80 28.75
CA LYS A 722 -24.00 29.89 29.59
C LYS A 722 -24.20 28.68 30.53
N TYR A 723 -23.59 27.54 30.23
CA TYR A 723 -23.63 26.34 31.07
C TYR A 723 -22.39 26.17 31.95
N THR A 724 -21.41 27.07 31.83
CA THR A 724 -20.16 27.05 32.59
C THR A 724 -19.88 28.41 33.23
N ASP A 725 -20.89 28.99 33.87
CA ASP A 725 -20.77 30.21 34.67
C ASP A 725 -20.20 31.42 33.89
N GLY A 726 -20.39 31.45 32.56
CA GLY A 726 -19.86 32.49 31.67
C GLY A 726 -18.45 32.21 31.12
N GLU A 727 -17.79 31.12 31.54
CA GLU A 727 -16.41 30.81 31.15
C GLU A 727 -16.32 30.20 29.74
N PRO A 728 -15.47 30.74 28.83
CA PRO A 728 -15.28 30.20 27.49
C PRO A 728 -14.58 28.84 27.50
N TRP A 729 -14.95 27.99 26.56
CA TRP A 729 -14.33 26.69 26.31
C TRP A 729 -13.22 26.89 25.30
N VAL A 730 -12.08 27.40 25.78
CA VAL A 730 -10.92 27.76 24.96
C VAL A 730 -10.57 26.61 24.01
N ASN A 731 -10.45 26.92 22.71
CA ASN A 731 -10.14 26.00 21.60
C ASN A 731 -11.23 24.98 21.23
N LEU A 732 -12.44 25.05 21.82
CA LEU A 732 -13.56 24.17 21.45
C LEU A 732 -13.92 24.31 19.97
N GLY A 733 -13.94 25.53 19.46
CA GLY A 733 -14.22 25.80 18.05
C GLY A 733 -13.21 25.13 17.13
N ASN A 734 -11.92 25.23 17.46
CA ASN A 734 -10.85 24.61 16.70
C ASN A 734 -10.96 23.08 16.70
N TYR A 735 -11.21 22.47 17.86
CA TYR A 735 -11.44 21.03 17.96
C TYR A 735 -12.62 20.61 17.09
N ALA A 736 -13.79 21.23 17.27
CA ALA A 736 -14.98 20.92 16.51
C ALA A 736 -14.80 21.13 15.01
N ALA A 737 -14.07 22.18 14.59
CA ALA A 737 -13.78 22.44 13.18
C ALA A 737 -12.91 21.35 12.56
N TYR A 738 -11.83 20.92 13.26
CA TYR A 738 -11.01 19.80 12.79
C TYR A 738 -11.82 18.52 12.68
N PHE A 739 -12.63 18.22 13.71
CA PHE A 739 -13.46 17.04 13.73
C PHE A 739 -14.43 17.00 12.54
N LYS A 740 -15.18 18.10 12.34
CA LYS A 740 -16.15 18.23 11.24
C LYS A 740 -15.52 18.07 9.87
N LYS A 741 -14.30 18.59 9.70
CA LYS A 741 -13.57 18.52 8.43
C LYS A 741 -13.08 17.11 8.11
N ASN A 742 -12.54 16.40 9.10
CA ASN A 742 -11.78 15.16 8.86
C ASN A 742 -12.58 13.88 9.14
N PHE A 743 -13.57 13.92 10.04
CA PHE A 743 -14.28 12.70 10.46
C PHE A 743 -15.71 12.61 9.95
N LEU A 744 -16.51 13.70 9.96
CA LEU A 744 -17.87 13.64 9.42
C LEU A 744 -17.97 13.09 7.97
N PRO A 745 -17.03 13.38 7.05
CA PRO A 745 -17.07 12.81 5.70
C PRO A 745 -16.92 11.29 5.64
N LEU A 746 -16.43 10.63 6.70
CA LEU A 746 -16.29 9.18 6.76
C LEU A 746 -17.66 8.47 6.78
N CYS A 747 -18.69 9.14 7.31
CA CYS A 747 -20.07 8.65 7.28
C CYS A 747 -20.77 9.13 5.99
N SER A 748 -20.66 8.34 4.93
CA SER A 748 -21.18 8.72 3.61
C SER A 748 -22.71 8.87 3.52
N SER A 749 -23.46 8.27 4.46
CA SER A 749 -24.93 8.35 4.48
C SER A 749 -25.44 9.64 5.11
N GLY A 750 -24.61 10.35 5.90
CA GLY A 750 -25.05 11.45 6.76
C GLY A 750 -26.01 11.03 7.89
N ASP A 751 -26.22 9.72 8.07
CA ASP A 751 -26.94 9.15 9.20
C ASP A 751 -25.94 8.75 10.29
N TYR A 752 -25.49 9.74 11.05
CA TYR A 752 -24.41 9.57 12.01
C TYR A 752 -24.72 8.55 13.12
N ASP A 753 -26.00 8.29 13.42
CA ASP A 753 -26.47 7.29 14.41
C ASP A 753 -26.54 5.87 13.84
N SER A 754 -26.21 5.68 12.57
CA SER A 754 -26.15 4.36 11.94
C SER A 754 -24.86 3.63 12.30
N SER A 755 -24.96 2.31 12.48
CA SER A 755 -23.79 1.40 12.55
C SER A 755 -23.31 0.94 11.17
N ILE A 756 -23.96 1.37 10.09
CA ILE A 756 -23.67 0.94 8.72
C ILE A 756 -22.90 2.04 7.99
N GLY A 757 -22.01 1.65 7.07
CA GLY A 757 -21.42 2.60 6.11
C GLY A 757 -20.36 3.53 6.69
N GLY A 758 -19.69 3.14 7.77
CA GLY A 758 -18.61 3.93 8.40
C GLY A 758 -19.12 5.07 9.29
N CYS A 759 -20.40 5.03 9.67
CA CYS A 759 -21.02 5.97 10.59
C CYS A 759 -20.77 5.59 12.06
N PHE A 760 -21.17 6.46 12.97
CA PHE A 760 -20.63 6.51 14.33
C PHE A 760 -21.51 5.85 15.39
N GLY A 761 -22.76 5.52 15.05
CA GLY A 761 -23.66 4.86 15.97
C GLY A 761 -23.24 3.42 16.22
N THR A 762 -23.14 3.01 17.47
CA THR A 762 -22.69 1.68 17.85
C THR A 762 -23.76 0.83 18.54
N GLN A 763 -24.90 1.45 18.84
CA GLN A 763 -26.06 0.85 19.51
C GLN A 763 -26.93 0.00 18.58
N ASN A 764 -26.35 -1.05 17.97
CA ASN A 764 -27.06 -1.97 17.10
C ASN A 764 -26.61 -3.41 17.33
N GLU A 765 -27.36 -4.14 18.16
CA GLU A 765 -27.06 -5.52 18.53
C GLU A 765 -27.06 -6.46 17.32
N THR A 766 -28.05 -6.37 16.43
CA THR A 766 -28.14 -7.24 15.24
C THR A 766 -26.95 -7.02 14.30
N TYR A 767 -26.52 -5.77 14.13
CA TYR A 767 -25.33 -5.45 13.34
C TYR A 767 -24.06 -6.04 13.95
N ARG A 768 -23.89 -5.96 15.28
CA ARG A 768 -22.73 -6.53 15.98
C ARG A 768 -22.72 -8.05 15.99
N ALA A 769 -23.89 -8.67 16.12
CA ALA A 769 -24.04 -10.12 16.09
C ALA A 769 -23.74 -10.74 14.71
N ASN A 770 -23.75 -9.95 13.63
CA ASN A 770 -23.50 -10.43 12.28
C ASN A 770 -22.05 -10.96 12.11
N PRO A 771 -21.85 -12.28 11.87
CA PRO A 771 -20.52 -12.87 11.75
C PRO A 771 -19.77 -12.46 10.48
N SER A 772 -20.45 -11.86 9.50
CA SER A 772 -19.85 -11.39 8.24
C SER A 772 -19.03 -10.10 8.40
N ASN A 773 -19.02 -9.48 9.59
CA ASN A 773 -18.31 -8.25 9.90
C ASN A 773 -16.88 -8.53 10.44
N SER A 774 -16.03 -9.18 9.63
CA SER A 774 -15.03 -10.17 10.09
C SER A 774 -13.54 -9.73 10.19
N GLY A 775 -13.23 -8.47 10.54
CA GLY A 775 -11.86 -8.04 10.85
C GLY A 775 -11.54 -8.02 12.35
N GLY A 776 -12.08 -7.03 13.06
CA GLY A 776 -11.84 -6.82 14.50
C GLY A 776 -12.58 -7.79 15.42
N ARG A 777 -13.42 -8.69 14.89
CA ARG A 777 -14.23 -9.60 15.69
C ARG A 777 -13.36 -10.66 16.41
N SER A 778 -12.29 -11.15 15.80
CA SER A 778 -11.39 -12.11 16.47
C SER A 778 -10.62 -11.47 17.62
N TYR A 779 -10.08 -10.27 17.42
CA TYR A 779 -9.44 -9.51 18.49
C TYR A 779 -10.44 -9.13 19.60
N LEU A 780 -11.65 -8.74 19.21
CA LEU A 780 -12.72 -8.50 20.17
C LEU A 780 -13.02 -9.77 20.97
N TRP A 781 -13.08 -10.96 20.35
CA TRP A 781 -13.28 -12.22 21.10
C TRP A 781 -12.22 -12.43 22.18
N THR A 782 -10.93 -12.40 21.83
CA THR A 782 -9.85 -12.62 22.81
C THR A 782 -9.84 -11.56 23.90
N THR A 783 -10.11 -10.32 23.53
CA THR A 783 -10.29 -9.20 24.46
C THR A 783 -11.46 -9.46 25.43
N CYS A 784 -12.59 -9.94 24.92
CA CYS A 784 -13.79 -10.20 25.72
C CYS A 784 -13.71 -11.47 26.57
N THR A 785 -12.84 -12.42 26.24
CA THR A 785 -12.73 -13.69 26.98
C THR A 785 -11.56 -13.74 27.94
N GLU A 786 -10.40 -13.17 27.57
CA GLU A 786 -9.12 -13.45 28.27
C GLU A 786 -8.23 -12.21 28.49
N LEU A 787 -8.25 -11.19 27.60
CA LEU A 787 -7.31 -10.07 27.68
C LEU A 787 -7.85 -8.84 28.42
N GLY A 788 -9.10 -8.42 28.19
CA GLY A 788 -9.57 -7.12 28.67
C GLY A 788 -8.80 -5.95 28.05
N ALA A 789 -8.05 -5.21 28.87
CA ALA A 789 -7.35 -3.96 28.53
C ALA A 789 -8.27 -2.92 27.87
N TYR A 790 -9.51 -2.81 28.35
CA TYR A 790 -10.49 -1.88 27.81
C TYR A 790 -10.03 -0.44 28.07
N GLN A 791 -9.76 0.32 27.01
CA GLN A 791 -9.44 1.75 27.17
C GLN A 791 -10.65 2.46 27.78
N ALA A 792 -10.43 3.08 28.93
CA ALA A 792 -11.45 3.75 29.71
C ALA A 792 -10.92 5.10 30.22
N ALA A 793 -11.80 6.02 30.56
CA ALA A 793 -11.39 7.26 31.20
C ALA A 793 -10.86 6.98 32.62
N PRO A 794 -9.82 7.70 33.08
CA PRO A 794 -9.28 7.51 34.43
C PRO A 794 -10.33 7.87 35.49
N ALA A 795 -10.31 7.16 36.62
CA ALA A 795 -11.26 7.39 37.71
C ALA A 795 -11.16 8.80 38.34
N SER A 796 -10.01 9.46 38.21
CA SER A 796 -9.79 10.83 38.67
C SER A 796 -8.63 11.50 37.94
N GLY A 797 -8.58 12.83 37.97
CA GLY A 797 -7.53 13.62 37.33
C GLY A 797 -7.86 14.06 35.90
N PRO A 798 -6.88 14.66 35.19
CA PRO A 798 -7.05 15.08 33.80
C PRO A 798 -7.32 13.89 32.87
N SER A 799 -8.25 14.05 31.93
CA SER A 799 -8.59 13.02 30.93
C SER A 799 -8.65 13.60 29.53
N LEU A 800 -8.13 12.84 28.56
CA LEU A 800 -8.24 13.16 27.13
C LEU A 800 -9.56 12.67 26.52
N ILE A 801 -10.27 11.79 27.21
CA ILE A 801 -11.55 11.20 26.78
C ILE A 801 -12.64 11.41 27.85
N MET A 802 -13.90 11.40 27.45
CA MET A 802 -15.02 11.65 28.38
C MET A 802 -15.18 10.52 29.40
N ASN A 803 -15.56 10.88 30.64
CA ASN A 803 -15.73 9.95 31.76
C ASN A 803 -16.83 8.88 31.54
N VAL A 804 -17.75 9.11 30.61
CA VAL A 804 -18.79 8.14 30.24
C VAL A 804 -18.25 6.90 29.50
N LEU A 805 -16.99 6.95 29.03
CA LEU A 805 -16.31 5.81 28.42
C LEU A 805 -15.67 4.96 29.52
N GLN A 806 -16.43 3.98 30.01
CA GLN A 806 -16.01 3.02 31.03
C GLN A 806 -16.07 1.59 30.49
N VAL A 807 -15.62 0.64 31.32
CA VAL A 807 -15.52 -0.80 30.96
C VAL A 807 -16.84 -1.40 30.43
N ASP A 808 -17.98 -0.89 30.90
CA ASP A 808 -19.31 -1.35 30.48
C ASP A 808 -19.59 -1.08 29.01
N TYR A 809 -19.03 -0.01 28.44
CA TYR A 809 -19.22 0.34 27.04
C TYR A 809 -18.58 -0.69 26.10
N THR A 810 -17.34 -1.06 26.36
CA THR A 810 -16.65 -2.12 25.60
C THR A 810 -17.27 -3.49 25.89
N GLN A 811 -17.60 -3.79 27.15
CA GLN A 811 -18.25 -5.05 27.52
C GLN A 811 -19.62 -5.24 26.86
N GLN A 812 -20.39 -4.17 26.65
CA GLN A 812 -21.63 -4.22 25.89
C GLN A 812 -21.40 -4.75 24.46
N TRP A 813 -20.32 -4.30 23.81
CA TRP A 813 -19.97 -4.76 22.47
C TRP A 813 -19.60 -6.24 22.45
N CYS A 814 -18.93 -6.74 23.50
CA CYS A 814 -18.65 -8.15 23.67
C CYS A 814 -19.92 -8.99 23.67
N THR A 815 -20.89 -8.63 24.51
CA THR A 815 -22.15 -9.36 24.65
C THR A 815 -22.96 -9.34 23.34
N TRP A 816 -23.03 -8.20 22.67
CA TRP A 816 -23.76 -8.08 21.40
C TRP A 816 -23.08 -8.74 20.22
N ALA A 817 -21.75 -8.69 20.17
CA ALA A 817 -21.02 -9.38 19.12
C ALA A 817 -21.23 -10.89 19.22
N PHE A 818 -21.25 -11.46 20.42
CA PHE A 818 -21.24 -12.90 20.63
C PHE A 818 -22.44 -13.37 21.46
N PRO A 819 -23.63 -13.45 20.85
CA PRO A 819 -24.80 -14.00 21.52
C PRO A 819 -24.54 -15.46 21.94
N ASP A 820 -25.25 -15.91 22.99
CA ASP A 820 -25.12 -17.25 23.56
C ASP A 820 -25.24 -18.33 22.45
N GLY A 821 -24.15 -19.05 22.21
CA GLY A 821 -24.10 -20.14 21.26
C GLY A 821 -24.27 -21.50 21.92
N GLN A 822 -24.52 -22.54 21.13
CA GLN A 822 -24.66 -23.92 21.61
C GLN A 822 -23.42 -24.44 22.37
N TYR A 823 -22.23 -23.98 21.99
CA TYR A 823 -20.95 -24.50 22.49
C TYR A 823 -20.15 -23.50 23.33
N THR A 824 -20.48 -22.21 23.28
CA THR A 824 -19.76 -21.18 24.07
C THR A 824 -20.61 -19.95 24.27
N LYS A 825 -20.37 -19.31 25.40
CA LYS A 825 -20.96 -18.07 25.86
C LYS A 825 -19.85 -17.11 26.26
N ILE A 826 -19.97 -15.83 25.91
CA ILE A 826 -19.04 -14.81 26.38
C ILE A 826 -19.21 -14.61 27.88
N PRO A 827 -18.12 -14.59 28.66
CA PRO A 827 -18.21 -14.35 30.10
C PRO A 827 -18.64 -12.89 30.36
N PRO A 828 -19.28 -12.61 31.51
CA PRO A 828 -19.69 -11.26 31.87
C PRO A 828 -18.50 -10.30 32.05
N THR A 829 -17.30 -10.83 32.28
CA THR A 829 -16.02 -10.14 32.29
C THR A 829 -14.94 -11.09 31.76
N PRO A 830 -13.89 -10.61 31.08
CA PRO A 830 -12.75 -11.44 30.68
C PRO A 830 -12.09 -12.15 31.87
N ASP A 831 -11.67 -13.40 31.68
CA ASP A 831 -10.84 -14.14 32.62
C ASP A 831 -9.37 -13.78 32.43
N LEU A 832 -8.96 -12.68 33.05
CA LEU A 832 -7.59 -12.16 32.98
C LEU A 832 -6.55 -13.17 33.51
N SER A 833 -6.96 -14.09 34.40
CA SER A 833 -6.07 -15.10 34.95
C SER A 833 -5.61 -16.11 33.89
N ALA A 834 -6.43 -16.33 32.86
CA ALA A 834 -6.08 -17.20 31.74
C ALA A 834 -4.87 -16.70 30.95
N PHE A 835 -4.66 -15.38 30.90
CA PHE A 835 -3.50 -14.76 30.26
C PHE A 835 -2.34 -14.56 31.25
N ASN A 836 -2.61 -13.98 32.44
CA ASN A 836 -1.55 -13.67 33.41
C ASN A 836 -0.88 -14.92 34.02
N LYS A 837 -1.50 -16.12 33.92
CA LYS A 837 -0.90 -17.39 34.37
C LYS A 837 0.45 -17.71 33.72
N TYR A 838 0.75 -17.14 32.55
CA TYR A 838 2.03 -17.32 31.85
C TYR A 838 3.18 -16.52 32.48
N GLY A 839 2.93 -15.85 33.60
CA GLY A 839 3.95 -15.21 34.43
C GLY A 839 3.70 -13.72 34.63
N GLY A 840 2.87 -13.07 33.81
CA GLY A 840 2.60 -11.63 33.95
C GLY A 840 3.90 -10.83 33.91
N PHE A 841 4.00 -9.83 34.79
CA PHE A 841 5.27 -9.14 35.06
C PHE A 841 6.42 -10.02 35.61
N ASP A 842 6.20 -11.27 36.00
CA ASP A 842 7.27 -12.17 36.43
C ASP A 842 7.69 -13.17 35.34
N ILE A 843 7.17 -13.03 34.11
CA ILE A 843 7.50 -13.92 33.01
C ILE A 843 9.02 -13.94 32.75
N LYS A 844 9.56 -15.16 32.69
CA LYS A 844 10.98 -15.39 32.50
C LYS A 844 11.20 -16.74 31.84
N ALA A 845 11.98 -16.76 30.76
CA ALA A 845 12.38 -17.98 30.07
C ALA A 845 13.78 -17.81 29.48
N ASP A 846 14.57 -18.88 29.48
CA ASP A 846 15.88 -18.84 28.85
C ASP A 846 15.74 -18.56 27.35
N ARG A 847 16.54 -17.62 26.85
CA ARG A 847 16.56 -17.16 25.46
C ARG A 847 15.26 -16.45 25.05
N LEU A 848 14.64 -15.74 25.99
CA LEU A 848 13.54 -14.81 25.73
C LEU A 848 14.02 -13.38 25.93
N ALA A 849 13.98 -12.58 24.87
CA ALA A 849 14.35 -11.17 24.87
C ALA A 849 13.10 -10.28 24.86
N PHE A 850 13.16 -9.16 25.60
CA PHE A 850 12.12 -8.13 25.58
C PHE A 850 12.67 -6.80 25.08
N ILE A 851 11.94 -6.15 24.18
CA ILE A 851 12.30 -4.84 23.65
C ILE A 851 11.06 -3.96 23.54
N ASP A 852 11.07 -2.79 24.20
CA ASP A 852 9.89 -1.91 24.25
C ASP A 852 10.26 -0.47 23.86
N GLY A 853 9.26 0.31 23.45
CA GLY A 853 9.37 1.75 23.23
C GLY A 853 8.96 2.55 24.48
N SER A 854 9.75 3.57 24.87
CA SER A 854 9.48 4.31 26.10
C SER A 854 8.28 5.29 26.04
N ILE A 855 7.69 5.51 24.86
CA ILE A 855 6.48 6.33 24.67
C ILE A 855 5.30 5.53 24.08
N ASP A 856 5.41 4.20 24.12
CA ASP A 856 4.39 3.26 23.67
C ASP A 856 3.13 3.34 24.55
N PRO A 857 1.92 3.49 23.98
CA PRO A 857 0.66 3.43 24.74
C PRO A 857 0.44 2.11 25.49
N TRP A 858 1.11 1.03 25.13
CA TRP A 858 1.00 -0.28 25.78
C TRP A 858 2.08 -0.54 26.84
N LEU A 859 3.05 0.36 27.01
CA LEU A 859 4.22 0.17 27.87
C LEU A 859 3.88 -0.30 29.30
N ASP A 860 2.78 0.20 29.88
CA ASP A 860 2.39 -0.14 31.26
C ASP A 860 1.90 -1.60 31.42
N LEU A 861 1.62 -2.30 30.32
CA LEU A 861 1.33 -3.74 30.25
C LEU A 861 2.53 -4.57 29.77
N CYS A 862 3.61 -3.91 29.36
CA CYS A 862 4.81 -4.54 28.78
C CYS A 862 5.89 -4.86 29.82
N TYR A 863 6.99 -5.47 29.35
CA TYR A 863 8.12 -5.86 30.19
C TYR A 863 8.74 -4.67 30.91
N HIS A 864 8.95 -3.54 30.23
CA HIS A 864 9.54 -2.34 30.83
C HIS A 864 8.53 -1.44 31.55
N SER A 865 7.35 -1.95 31.89
CA SER A 865 6.33 -1.24 32.67
C SER A 865 6.91 -0.69 33.97
N THR A 866 6.48 0.51 34.36
CA THR A 866 6.82 1.07 35.69
C THR A 866 6.12 0.35 36.84
N LYS A 867 5.12 -0.47 36.53
CA LYS A 867 4.37 -1.31 37.48
C LYS A 867 5.05 -2.67 37.72
N ALA A 868 6.01 -3.05 36.89
CA ALA A 868 6.77 -4.28 37.01
C ALA A 868 7.84 -4.20 38.13
N PRO A 869 8.24 -5.33 38.74
CA PRO A 869 9.39 -5.37 39.63
C PRO A 869 10.68 -5.02 38.89
N LEU A 870 11.68 -4.51 39.61
CA LEU A 870 12.99 -4.22 39.04
C LEU A 870 13.65 -5.52 38.55
N ARG A 871 14.10 -5.54 37.30
CA ARG A 871 14.80 -6.68 36.69
C ARG A 871 16.21 -6.29 36.27
N THR A 872 17.01 -7.28 35.92
CA THR A 872 18.39 -7.08 35.45
C THR A 872 18.59 -7.89 34.20
N SER A 873 18.90 -7.20 33.10
CA SER A 873 19.30 -7.83 31.84
C SER A 873 20.41 -8.87 32.05
N THR A 874 20.21 -10.07 31.52
CA THR A 874 21.22 -11.15 31.46
C THR A 874 21.34 -11.70 30.05
N ASP A 875 22.34 -12.54 29.79
CA ASP A 875 22.51 -13.17 28.47
C ASP A 875 21.36 -14.11 28.07
N LEU A 876 20.72 -14.74 29.07
CA LEU A 876 19.58 -15.64 28.88
C LEU A 876 18.23 -14.92 28.95
N ASN A 877 18.18 -13.74 29.59
CA ASN A 877 16.98 -12.92 29.71
C ASN A 877 17.35 -11.46 29.41
N PRO A 878 17.65 -11.13 28.14
CA PRO A 878 18.08 -9.80 27.76
C PRO A 878 16.88 -8.86 27.60
N GLU A 879 17.05 -7.60 27.99
CA GLU A 879 16.05 -6.55 27.85
C GLU A 879 16.64 -5.30 27.18
N TYR A 880 15.81 -4.55 26.46
CA TYR A 880 16.19 -3.28 25.83
C TYR A 880 15.03 -2.29 25.77
N LEU A 881 15.18 -1.11 26.36
CA LEU A 881 14.19 -0.03 26.26
C LEU A 881 14.69 1.04 25.29
N ILE A 882 13.97 1.25 24.19
CA ILE A 882 14.31 2.26 23.19
C ILE A 882 13.74 3.61 23.66
N ALA A 883 14.62 4.51 24.10
CA ALA A 883 14.23 5.82 24.57
C ALA A 883 13.60 6.66 23.45
N GLY A 884 12.41 7.21 23.70
CA GLY A 884 11.65 8.04 22.76
C GLY A 884 10.92 7.26 21.66
N ALA A 885 11.01 5.93 21.66
CA ALA A 885 10.33 5.11 20.66
C ALA A 885 8.88 4.81 21.04
N GLY A 886 8.01 4.80 20.03
CA GLY A 886 6.62 4.37 20.11
C GLY A 886 6.47 2.86 19.97
N HIS A 887 5.25 2.45 19.65
CA HIS A 887 4.87 1.04 19.59
C HIS A 887 5.71 0.26 18.57
N HIS A 888 6.43 -0.77 19.01
CA HIS A 888 7.26 -1.71 18.25
C HIS A 888 8.22 -1.12 17.19
N TRP A 889 8.85 0.02 17.46
CA TRP A 889 9.72 0.72 16.48
C TRP A 889 10.92 -0.11 15.98
N ASP A 890 11.38 -1.07 16.75
CA ASP A 890 12.38 -2.10 16.39
C ASP A 890 11.91 -3.05 15.28
N SER A 891 10.60 -3.19 15.08
CA SER A 891 10.07 -4.05 14.01
C SER A 891 10.20 -3.45 12.62
N SER A 892 10.48 -2.15 12.52
CA SER A 892 10.70 -1.45 11.26
C SER A 892 12.18 -1.38 10.96
N GLY A 893 12.61 -1.80 9.77
CA GLY A 893 14.01 -1.68 9.31
C GLY A 893 14.08 -1.30 7.84
N ILE A 894 15.19 -0.68 7.43
CA ILE A 894 15.44 -0.30 6.02
C ILE A 894 16.66 -1.04 5.47
N LEU A 895 16.70 -1.22 4.14
CA LEU A 895 17.81 -1.95 3.50
C LEU A 895 19.16 -1.25 3.69
N ASP A 896 19.18 0.10 3.67
CA ASP A 896 20.37 0.86 4.04
C ASP A 896 20.44 1.06 5.55
N ILE A 897 20.96 0.06 6.25
CA ILE A 897 21.16 0.07 7.70
C ILE A 897 22.03 1.26 8.17
N ASN A 898 22.83 1.88 7.29
CA ASN A 898 23.61 3.07 7.65
C ASN A 898 22.77 4.36 7.69
N ALA A 899 21.64 4.38 7.00
CA ALA A 899 20.69 5.49 7.03
C ALA A 899 19.73 5.44 8.23
N GLU A 900 19.70 4.34 8.99
CA GLU A 900 18.89 4.24 10.21
C GLU A 900 19.32 5.25 11.27
N PRO A 901 18.37 5.89 11.98
CA PRO A 901 18.69 6.67 13.16
C PRO A 901 19.49 5.84 14.17
N LEU A 902 20.49 6.45 14.81
CA LEU A 902 21.44 5.73 15.66
C LEU A 902 20.77 4.88 16.75
N PHE A 903 19.69 5.37 17.37
CA PHE A 903 18.98 4.67 18.43
C PHE A 903 18.23 3.42 17.93
N ILE A 904 17.68 3.46 16.72
CA ILE A 904 17.07 2.30 16.06
C ILE A 904 18.14 1.31 15.62
N LYS A 905 19.19 1.80 14.97
CA LYS A 905 20.33 0.97 14.57
C LYS A 905 20.93 0.22 15.76
N GLN A 906 21.00 0.86 16.93
CA GLN A 906 21.47 0.23 18.16
C GLN A 906 20.53 -0.87 18.66
N ALA A 907 19.22 -0.68 18.58
CA ALA A 907 18.22 -1.71 18.85
C ALA A 907 18.40 -2.92 17.92
N HIS A 908 18.42 -2.73 16.60
CA HIS A 908 18.62 -3.84 15.64
C HIS A 908 19.95 -4.56 15.84
N VAL A 909 21.03 -3.82 16.10
CA VAL A 909 22.34 -4.41 16.39
C VAL A 909 22.31 -5.20 17.70
N TRP A 910 21.55 -4.76 18.71
CA TRP A 910 21.36 -5.49 19.96
C TRP A 910 20.61 -6.81 19.72
N GLU A 911 19.50 -6.81 18.98
CA GLU A 911 18.74 -8.01 18.64
C GLU A 911 19.60 -9.06 17.91
N ILE A 912 20.35 -8.61 16.89
CA ILE A 912 21.27 -9.46 16.12
C ILE A 912 22.33 -10.07 17.05
N LYS A 913 22.88 -9.29 18.00
CA LYS A 913 23.90 -9.77 18.94
C LYS A 913 23.33 -10.81 19.90
N VAL A 914 22.12 -10.57 20.41
CA VAL A 914 21.40 -11.47 21.32
C VAL A 914 21.19 -12.82 20.64
N VAL A 915 20.59 -12.84 19.45
CA VAL A 915 20.32 -14.09 18.72
C VAL A 915 21.61 -14.80 18.32
N LYS A 916 22.63 -14.05 17.83
CA LYS A 916 23.94 -14.64 17.52
C LYS A 916 24.59 -15.30 18.73
N LYS A 917 24.39 -14.76 19.93
CA LYS A 917 24.92 -15.34 21.16
C LYS A 917 24.23 -16.65 21.48
N TRP A 918 22.90 -16.68 21.44
CA TRP A 918 22.14 -17.92 21.64
C TRP A 918 22.57 -19.02 20.66
N LEU A 919 22.63 -18.72 19.37
CA LEU A 919 22.95 -19.72 18.33
C LEU A 919 24.34 -20.36 18.46
N ARG A 920 25.30 -19.71 19.14
CA ARG A 920 26.61 -20.33 19.41
C ARG A 920 26.51 -21.54 20.34
N ASP A 921 25.53 -21.53 21.24
CA ASP A 921 25.37 -22.56 22.27
C ASP A 921 24.36 -23.65 21.85
N PHE A 922 23.78 -23.55 20.64
CA PHE A 922 22.76 -24.49 20.15
C PHE A 922 23.25 -25.93 20.08
N GLN A 923 24.52 -26.17 19.72
CA GLN A 923 25.09 -27.53 19.65
C GLN A 923 25.11 -28.24 21.01
N GLY A 924 25.11 -27.48 22.11
CA GLY A 924 25.00 -28.00 23.48
C GLY A 924 23.55 -28.13 23.98
N TRP A 925 22.56 -27.67 23.21
CA TRP A 925 21.16 -27.71 23.58
C TRP A 925 20.63 -29.14 23.48
N LYS A 926 20.60 -29.82 24.62
CA LYS A 926 19.89 -31.09 24.75
C LYS A 926 18.43 -30.75 24.97
N GLY A 927 17.64 -30.75 23.89
CA GLY A 927 16.18 -30.89 23.98
C GLY A 927 15.87 -32.24 24.67
N LYS A 928 15.98 -32.27 26.00
CA LYS A 928 15.82 -33.50 26.77
C LYS A 928 14.35 -33.89 26.69
N ARG A 929 14.03 -34.97 25.97
CA ARG A 929 12.83 -35.77 26.23
C ARG A 929 12.90 -36.25 27.67
N GLY A 930 12.33 -35.49 28.59
CA GLY A 930 12.22 -35.82 30.01
C GLY A 930 10.81 -35.49 30.45
N SER A 931 10.00 -36.55 30.63
CA SER A 931 8.66 -36.58 31.24
C SER A 931 8.04 -35.22 31.58
N VAL A 932 6.96 -34.89 30.86
CA VAL A 932 5.96 -33.90 31.27
C VAL A 932 5.69 -34.06 32.77
N ARG A 933 6.25 -33.15 33.58
CA ARG A 933 5.80 -32.97 34.94
C ARG A 933 4.48 -32.22 34.83
N ARG A 934 3.38 -32.99 34.87
CA ARG A 934 2.07 -32.49 35.28
C ARG A 934 2.24 -31.68 36.57
N LYS A 935 1.88 -30.39 36.49
CA LYS A 935 1.61 -29.37 37.54
C LYS A 935 1.97 -28.03 36.88
N PHE A 936 1.04 -27.18 36.49
CA PHE A 936 -0.15 -26.72 37.20
C PHE A 936 -1.34 -26.52 36.27
#